data_AF-A0A8W8NN75-F1
#
_entry.id   AF-A0A8W8NN75-F1
#
_cell.length_a   1.000
_cell.length_b   1.000
_cell.length_c   1.000
_cell.angle_alpha   90.00
_cell.angle_beta   90.00
_cell.angle_gamma   90.00
#
_symmetry.space_group_name_H-M   'P 1'
#
loop_
_entity.id
_entity.type
_entity.pdbx_description
1 polymer ?
#
loop_
_entity_poly.entity_id
_entity_poly.type
_entity_poly.pdbx_seq_one_letter_code
_entity_poly.pdbx_strand_id
1 'polypeptide(L)'
;MGGDNKKSNIDRDIEELLNILKSLYDEHGSTIPKLKKSLEILQTIKEEAKDLQVSSEQDTISTLDLKDLDVPWKKIGAGNFGSVFKTTWKGTSTVAIKVLKEQAKHQARESRLLRYLSHENIIAYRGMGYVQSEEELKRILEGNRDEEVREMFQVPSMFFVMEYIPTNLYRYIVQQESHERQGLSLGKAWDVGKQIASALSYLHSEGIVHRDMKPDNILIQGYVNKFIIKIADFGLAWQDDQIDKQQTRYGSVMSDNNTVSQVSGYGFVNIRWGPPEFRSSLESGKSHSMTDYRKGDVYCFGLIMLFTVSGLKPLAELSSSSIQDEIELPTPSIPKEYIGDPNDIIAKSIIECTIDTPEKRPTAEDVIEKFYRGKNPYLSEADEGELFSCGFMDKTDIFVADSCTDEDASQKGFFESRIRPSGYQHDDLSCPIQVESKPCRDRYENWDKEEEYIANYQEFSRQAKDKIIDNNPTVALKRLAFARPGEDECQRVEMFFKQSEYVHHRAMRKIWMSLNEQQKQDAIPNKADVNPFFSNTFGLHVAILTDEGPGNPQYFVFPQRAKRAGMSAPGAFTCGAVESASTPDIKGEGTSRRVDLVNTAVRGLREELGLELSGSDTEAVCLTTIYLKTDTHEWGLCGFVDLTDDRIKPENHISADNLKDRFSSGPKDKFEHQTLTFVKFTLEDMVDFVFENHDNFASSAKLVVVKVLQAFFGWSRVQREFESRKVTS
;
A
#
# COMPACT_ATOMS: atom_id res chain seq x y z
N MET A 1 42.07 -33.54 3.91
CA MET A 1 41.36 -34.76 4.38
C MET A 1 40.28 -34.42 5.43
N GLY A 2 39.44 -33.40 5.19
CA GLY A 2 38.50 -32.89 6.20
C GLY A 2 37.01 -32.92 5.80
N GLY A 3 36.69 -33.26 4.55
CA GLY A 3 35.32 -33.27 4.02
C GLY A 3 34.50 -34.52 4.34
N ASP A 4 35.15 -35.64 4.62
CA ASP A 4 34.44 -36.93 4.82
C ASP A 4 33.68 -37.04 6.15
N ASN A 5 34.02 -36.25 7.18
CA ASN A 5 33.43 -36.39 8.52
C ASN A 5 32.15 -35.58 8.79
N LYS A 6 31.76 -34.61 7.94
CA LYS A 6 30.47 -33.89 8.10
C LYS A 6 29.33 -34.62 7.37
N LYS A 7 29.62 -35.19 6.19
CA LYS A 7 28.66 -35.99 5.41
C LYS A 7 28.27 -37.29 6.12
N SER A 8 29.20 -37.91 6.86
CA SER A 8 28.91 -39.16 7.59
C SER A 8 28.00 -38.99 8.82
N ASN A 9 27.83 -37.77 9.36
CA ASN A 9 27.00 -37.56 10.55
C ASN A 9 25.52 -37.38 10.18
N ILE A 10 25.20 -36.62 9.12
CA ILE A 10 23.80 -36.45 8.68
C ILE A 10 23.23 -37.76 8.14
N ASP A 11 23.98 -38.49 7.32
CA ASP A 11 23.55 -39.82 6.84
C ASP A 11 23.34 -40.80 7.99
N ARG A 12 24.21 -40.77 9.01
CA ARG A 12 24.09 -41.61 10.20
C ARG A 12 22.88 -41.24 11.05
N ASP A 13 22.63 -39.95 11.27
CA ASP A 13 21.52 -39.48 12.09
C ASP A 13 20.17 -39.71 11.38
N ILE A 14 20.12 -39.57 10.05
CA ILE A 14 18.96 -39.96 9.23
C ILE A 14 18.74 -41.48 9.26
N GLU A 15 19.80 -42.29 9.21
CA GLU A 15 19.69 -43.75 9.35
C GLU A 15 19.22 -44.17 10.75
N GLU A 16 19.70 -43.50 11.79
CA GLU A 16 19.30 -43.76 13.16
C GLU A 16 17.81 -43.42 13.37
N LEU A 17 17.36 -42.26 12.87
CA LEU A 17 15.95 -41.87 12.88
C LEU A 17 15.07 -42.82 12.06
N LEU A 18 15.53 -43.26 10.89
CA LEU A 18 14.82 -44.24 10.08
C LEU A 18 14.68 -45.57 10.81
N ASN A 19 15.73 -46.05 11.50
CA ASN A 19 15.68 -47.29 12.26
C ASN A 19 14.72 -47.20 13.44
N ILE A 20 14.71 -46.07 14.16
CA ILE A 20 13.78 -45.82 15.28
C ILE A 20 12.33 -45.80 14.78
N LEU A 21 12.05 -45.04 13.72
CA LEU A 21 10.70 -44.92 13.15
C LEU A 21 10.21 -46.22 12.54
N LYS A 22 11.11 -47.01 11.94
CA LYS A 22 10.77 -48.33 11.38
C LYS A 22 10.45 -49.33 12.48
N SER A 23 11.21 -49.34 13.58
CA SER A 23 10.88 -50.13 14.77
C SER A 23 9.50 -49.77 15.33
N LEU A 24 9.20 -48.48 15.46
CA LEU A 24 7.89 -48.00 15.94
C LEU A 24 6.75 -48.31 14.97
N TYR A 25 7.01 -48.27 13.66
CA TYR A 25 6.04 -48.66 12.64
C TYR A 25 5.80 -50.17 12.62
N ASP A 26 6.82 -50.99 12.78
CA ASP A 26 6.67 -52.45 12.81
C ASP A 26 5.90 -52.90 14.07
N GLU A 27 6.03 -52.16 15.18
CA GLU A 27 5.34 -52.46 16.45
C GLU A 27 3.90 -51.90 16.53
N HIS A 28 3.63 -50.76 15.90
CA HIS A 28 2.35 -50.02 16.07
C HIS A 28 1.71 -49.49 14.77
N GLY A 29 2.27 -49.83 13.61
CA GLY A 29 1.95 -49.20 12.31
C GLY A 29 0.55 -49.47 11.77
N SER A 30 -0.12 -50.54 12.21
CA SER A 30 -1.53 -50.79 11.89
C SER A 30 -2.49 -49.82 12.59
N THR A 31 -2.05 -49.17 13.66
CA THR A 31 -2.91 -48.39 14.57
C THR A 31 -2.64 -46.88 14.47
N ILE A 32 -1.46 -46.47 13.98
CA ILE A 32 -1.07 -45.05 13.82
C ILE A 32 -0.69 -44.77 12.36
N PRO A 33 -1.66 -44.40 11.49
CA PRO A 33 -1.42 -44.13 10.07
C PRO A 33 -0.38 -43.03 9.81
N LYS A 34 -0.21 -42.09 10.75
CA LYS A 34 0.77 -41.01 10.66
C LYS A 34 2.22 -41.52 10.64
N LEU A 35 2.51 -42.66 11.27
CA LEU A 35 3.87 -43.23 11.27
C LEU A 35 4.31 -43.64 9.85
N LYS A 36 3.39 -44.20 9.05
CA LYS A 36 3.66 -44.55 7.65
C LYS A 36 4.04 -43.31 6.84
N LYS A 37 3.28 -42.23 6.98
CA LYS A 37 3.53 -40.96 6.29
C LYS A 37 4.84 -40.30 6.74
N SER A 38 5.17 -40.35 8.02
CA SER A 38 6.46 -39.87 8.53
C SER A 38 7.64 -40.69 8.00
N LEU A 39 7.46 -42.01 7.83
CA LEU A 39 8.48 -42.89 7.27
C LEU A 39 8.71 -42.65 5.78
N GLU A 40 7.64 -42.41 5.01
CA GLU A 40 7.70 -42.01 3.60
C GLU A 40 8.43 -40.65 3.45
N ILE A 41 8.09 -39.64 4.26
CA ILE A 41 8.75 -38.32 4.23
C ILE A 41 10.26 -38.43 4.52
N LEU A 42 10.65 -39.21 5.53
CA LEU A 42 12.06 -39.39 5.87
C LEU A 42 12.84 -40.18 4.82
N GLN A 43 12.18 -41.09 4.10
CA GLN A 43 12.77 -41.76 2.94
C GLN A 43 12.99 -40.78 1.78
N THR A 44 12.01 -39.92 1.48
CA THR A 44 12.17 -38.85 0.49
C THR A 44 13.33 -37.91 0.84
N ILE A 45 13.43 -37.49 2.10
CA ILE A 45 14.55 -36.65 2.58
C ILE A 45 15.89 -37.36 2.40
N LYS A 46 15.96 -38.69 2.61
CA LYS A 46 17.20 -39.47 2.39
C LYS A 46 17.57 -39.55 0.90
N GLU A 47 16.60 -39.64 0.00
CA GLU A 47 16.85 -39.64 -1.44
C GLU A 47 17.26 -38.25 -1.95
N GLU A 48 16.60 -37.19 -1.51
CA GLU A 48 16.99 -35.80 -1.83
C GLU A 48 18.36 -35.44 -1.23
N ALA A 49 18.70 -35.97 -0.05
CA ALA A 49 20.02 -35.82 0.55
C ALA A 49 21.12 -36.52 -0.27
N LYS A 50 20.81 -37.61 -0.99
CA LYS A 50 21.76 -38.26 -1.91
C LYS A 50 22.02 -37.41 -3.15
N ASP A 51 21.02 -36.71 -3.68
CA ASP A 51 21.22 -35.77 -4.79
C ASP A 51 22.09 -34.57 -4.37
N LEU A 52 22.06 -34.19 -3.08
CA LEU A 52 22.99 -33.23 -2.49
C LEU A 52 24.42 -33.78 -2.34
N GLN A 53 24.67 -35.10 -2.38
CA GLN A 53 26.01 -35.68 -2.24
C GLN A 53 26.90 -35.49 -3.48
N VAL A 54 26.31 -35.26 -4.65
CA VAL A 54 27.02 -35.09 -5.94
C VAL A 54 27.58 -33.68 -6.15
N SER A 55 27.23 -32.69 -5.31
CA SER A 55 27.61 -31.28 -5.52
C SER A 55 28.93 -30.84 -4.85
N SER A 56 29.68 -31.74 -4.19
CA SER A 56 30.85 -31.33 -3.39
C SER A 56 32.15 -31.04 -4.15
N GLU A 57 32.07 -30.55 -5.38
CA GLU A 57 33.23 -29.98 -6.10
C GLU A 57 33.09 -28.49 -6.43
N GLN A 58 32.07 -27.78 -5.94
CA GLN A 58 31.93 -26.34 -6.21
C GLN A 58 31.55 -25.52 -4.97
N ASP A 59 32.54 -25.31 -4.09
CA ASP A 59 32.60 -24.11 -3.22
C ASP A 59 33.12 -22.90 -4.02
N THR A 60 32.72 -22.78 -5.28
CA THR A 60 32.82 -21.53 -6.03
C THR A 60 31.65 -20.65 -5.61
N ILE A 61 31.96 -19.47 -5.05
CA ILE A 61 31.09 -18.29 -5.09
C ILE A 61 30.28 -18.37 -6.39
N SER A 62 28.93 -18.32 -6.34
CA SER A 62 28.13 -18.24 -7.56
C SER A 62 28.43 -16.88 -8.20
N THR A 63 29.50 -16.83 -8.97
CA THR A 63 29.97 -15.66 -9.71
C THR A 63 28.90 -15.35 -10.72
N LEU A 64 28.30 -14.19 -10.55
CA LEU A 64 27.37 -13.63 -11.51
C LEU A 64 28.20 -13.15 -12.71
N ASP A 65 27.86 -13.62 -13.92
CA ASP A 65 28.54 -13.16 -15.14
C ASP A 65 28.12 -11.71 -15.40
N LEU A 66 29.09 -10.82 -15.62
CA LEU A 66 28.84 -9.43 -16.00
C LEU A 66 27.92 -9.31 -17.22
N LYS A 67 27.91 -10.31 -18.11
CA LYS A 67 27.02 -10.36 -19.27
C LYS A 67 25.54 -10.41 -18.92
N ASP A 68 25.21 -10.88 -17.72
CA ASP A 68 23.82 -10.89 -17.26
C ASP A 68 23.35 -9.50 -16.82
N LEU A 69 24.25 -8.53 -16.62
CA LEU A 69 23.93 -7.17 -16.19
C LEU A 69 24.00 -6.21 -17.37
N ASP A 70 22.94 -5.43 -17.54
CA ASP A 70 22.90 -4.40 -18.55
C ASP A 70 23.95 -3.31 -18.25
N VAL A 71 24.49 -2.71 -19.31
CA VAL A 71 25.42 -1.57 -19.25
C VAL A 71 24.86 -0.43 -20.13
N PRO A 72 25.07 0.85 -19.79
CA PRO A 72 25.89 1.36 -18.68
C PRO A 72 25.19 1.32 -17.31
N TRP A 73 25.98 1.30 -16.23
CA TRP A 73 25.48 1.34 -14.86
C TRP A 73 25.26 2.79 -14.40
N LYS A 74 24.09 3.05 -13.80
CA LYS A 74 23.74 4.39 -13.30
C LYS A 74 24.11 4.53 -11.82
N LYS A 75 25.05 5.41 -11.47
CA LYS A 75 25.37 5.72 -10.07
C LYS A 75 24.13 6.26 -9.35
N ILE A 76 23.80 5.70 -8.18
CA ILE A 76 22.66 6.11 -7.34
C ILE A 76 23.07 6.56 -5.94
N GLY A 77 24.28 6.23 -5.50
CA GLY A 77 24.80 6.67 -4.22
C GLY A 77 26.30 6.41 -4.08
N ALA A 78 26.90 7.09 -3.10
CA ALA A 78 28.26 6.86 -2.66
C ALA A 78 28.26 6.85 -1.12
N GLY A 79 28.95 5.89 -0.53
CA GLY A 79 29.11 5.77 0.91
C GLY A 79 30.58 5.66 1.32
N ASN A 80 30.82 5.54 2.63
CA ASN A 80 32.17 5.38 3.18
C ASN A 80 32.89 4.14 2.64
N PHE A 81 32.13 3.10 2.28
CA PHE A 81 32.64 1.78 1.96
C PHE A 81 32.65 1.46 0.45
N GLY A 82 31.98 2.26 -0.38
CA GLY A 82 31.86 1.97 -1.81
C GLY A 82 30.83 2.86 -2.50
N SER A 83 30.67 2.68 -3.80
CA SER A 83 29.59 3.33 -4.55
C SER A 83 28.54 2.33 -4.98
N VAL A 84 27.30 2.80 -5.05
CA VAL A 84 26.15 2.00 -5.44
C VAL A 84 25.64 2.47 -6.80
N PHE A 85 25.39 1.52 -7.68
CA PHE A 85 24.87 1.70 -9.02
C PHE A 85 23.55 0.96 -9.20
N LYS A 86 22.77 1.36 -10.18
CA LYS A 86 21.52 0.75 -10.62
C LYS A 86 21.71 0.21 -12.03
N THR A 87 21.22 -1.00 -12.28
CA THR A 87 21.10 -1.55 -13.63
C THR A 87 19.94 -2.57 -13.69
N THR A 88 19.76 -3.21 -14.84
CA THR A 88 18.82 -4.31 -15.05
C THR A 88 19.59 -5.63 -15.16
N TRP A 89 19.10 -6.67 -14.51
CA TRP A 89 19.59 -8.04 -14.59
C TRP A 89 18.72 -8.83 -15.59
N LYS A 90 19.37 -9.42 -16.59
CA LYS A 90 18.78 -10.21 -17.69
C LYS A 90 17.65 -9.49 -18.45
N GLY A 91 17.73 -8.15 -18.54
CA GLY A 91 16.72 -7.32 -19.19
C GLY A 91 15.35 -7.25 -18.49
N THR A 92 15.18 -7.88 -17.33
CA THR A 92 13.87 -8.00 -16.66
C THR A 92 13.81 -7.37 -15.27
N SER A 93 14.87 -7.49 -14.47
CA SER A 93 14.80 -7.14 -13.05
C SER A 93 15.75 -5.99 -12.71
N THR A 94 15.23 -4.90 -12.16
CA THR A 94 16.09 -3.81 -11.67
C THR A 94 16.86 -4.24 -10.42
N VAL A 95 18.17 -4.02 -10.40
CA VAL A 95 19.07 -4.41 -9.31
C VAL A 95 20.01 -3.28 -8.90
N ALA A 96 20.51 -3.36 -7.66
CA ALA A 96 21.53 -2.47 -7.13
C ALA A 96 22.89 -3.17 -7.11
N ILE A 97 23.96 -2.48 -7.48
CA ILE A 97 25.32 -2.99 -7.52
C ILE A 97 26.19 -2.15 -6.59
N LYS A 98 26.79 -2.75 -5.57
CA LYS A 98 27.76 -2.08 -4.70
C LYS A 98 29.17 -2.46 -5.13
N VAL A 99 29.96 -1.45 -5.50
CA VAL A 99 31.37 -1.57 -5.88
C VAL A 99 32.22 -1.14 -4.69
N LEU A 100 33.17 -1.98 -4.30
CA LEU A 100 33.99 -1.80 -3.10
C LEU A 100 35.29 -1.03 -3.41
N LYS A 101 35.73 -0.19 -2.47
CA LYS A 101 37.02 0.53 -2.56
C LYS A 101 38.20 -0.39 -2.14
N GLU A 102 39.39 -0.17 -2.74
CA GLU A 102 40.62 -0.99 -2.65
C GLU A 102 41.02 -1.51 -1.25
N GLN A 103 40.87 -0.69 -0.21
CA GLN A 103 41.40 -1.00 1.12
C GLN A 103 40.56 -1.99 1.93
N ALA A 104 39.49 -2.53 1.35
CA ALA A 104 38.46 -3.20 2.10
C ALA A 104 38.42 -4.72 1.97
N LYS A 105 39.56 -5.39 2.22
CA LYS A 105 39.56 -6.85 2.48
C LYS A 105 38.57 -7.24 3.59
N HIS A 106 38.23 -6.32 4.50
CA HIS A 106 37.18 -6.46 5.50
C HIS A 106 35.73 -6.42 4.95
N GLN A 107 35.46 -5.83 3.78
CA GLN A 107 34.12 -5.74 3.18
C GLN A 107 33.67 -7.02 2.46
N ALA A 108 34.57 -7.97 2.20
CA ALA A 108 34.15 -9.34 1.92
C ALA A 108 33.30 -9.92 3.07
N ARG A 109 33.36 -9.36 4.28
CA ARG A 109 32.47 -9.70 5.40
C ARG A 109 31.02 -9.30 5.13
N GLU A 110 30.75 -8.12 4.57
CA GLU A 110 29.38 -7.66 4.30
C GLU A 110 28.68 -8.59 3.31
N SER A 111 29.31 -8.90 2.17
CA SER A 111 28.74 -9.80 1.17
C SER A 111 28.61 -11.24 1.67
N ARG A 112 29.54 -11.70 2.53
CA ARG A 112 29.43 -13.01 3.21
C ARG A 112 28.28 -13.05 4.20
N LEU A 113 28.09 -12.02 5.01
CA LEU A 113 26.96 -11.92 5.95
C LEU A 113 25.64 -11.91 5.17
N LEU A 114 25.49 -10.99 4.22
CA LEU A 114 24.28 -10.84 3.41
C LEU A 114 23.90 -12.09 2.60
N ARG A 115 24.88 -12.94 2.25
CA ARG A 115 24.61 -14.23 1.57
C ARG A 115 23.81 -15.20 2.45
N TYR A 116 24.00 -15.17 3.77
CA TYR A 116 23.37 -16.11 4.69
C TYR A 116 22.15 -15.51 5.40
N LEU A 117 21.95 -14.19 5.30
CA LEU A 117 20.77 -13.52 5.83
C LEU A 117 19.58 -13.74 4.91
N SER A 118 18.48 -14.25 5.47
CA SER A 118 17.23 -14.44 4.76
C SER A 118 16.08 -13.92 5.61
N HIS A 119 15.67 -12.70 5.34
CA HIS A 119 14.56 -12.05 6.03
C HIS A 119 13.86 -11.06 5.09
N GLU A 120 12.54 -10.95 5.18
CA GLU A 120 11.76 -10.08 4.28
C GLU A 120 12.16 -8.61 4.38
N ASN A 121 12.62 -8.17 5.55
CA ASN A 121 13.04 -6.79 5.84
C ASN A 121 14.56 -6.56 5.87
N ILE A 122 15.34 -7.46 5.30
CA ILE A 122 16.79 -7.29 5.06
C ILE A 122 17.03 -7.25 3.56
N ILE A 123 17.96 -6.40 3.12
CA ILE A 123 18.29 -6.28 1.71
C ILE A 123 18.78 -7.61 1.12
N ALA A 124 18.10 -8.10 0.09
CA ALA A 124 18.38 -9.41 -0.49
C ALA A 124 19.65 -9.37 -1.35
N TYR A 125 20.62 -10.21 -0.99
CA TYR A 125 21.79 -10.51 -1.81
C TYR A 125 21.41 -11.34 -3.04
N ARG A 126 21.96 -11.00 -4.20
CA ARG A 126 21.67 -11.68 -5.49
C ARG A 126 22.88 -12.34 -6.13
N GLY A 127 24.09 -11.91 -5.80
CA GLY A 127 25.31 -12.50 -6.32
C GLY A 127 26.50 -11.54 -6.20
N MET A 128 27.68 -11.99 -6.62
CA MET A 128 28.88 -11.15 -6.74
C MET A 128 29.62 -11.42 -8.03
N GLY A 129 30.40 -10.43 -8.46
CA GLY A 129 31.22 -10.52 -9.65
C GLY A 129 32.43 -9.60 -9.55
N TYR A 130 33.17 -9.55 -10.64
CA TYR A 130 34.36 -8.72 -10.77
C TYR A 130 34.36 -8.05 -12.13
N VAL A 131 34.72 -6.77 -12.17
CA VAL A 131 35.12 -6.08 -13.40
C VAL A 131 36.56 -6.48 -13.67
N GLN A 132 36.80 -7.22 -14.75
CA GLN A 132 38.08 -7.89 -15.03
C GLN A 132 38.99 -7.10 -15.98
N SER A 133 38.44 -6.17 -16.77
CA SER A 133 39.23 -5.39 -17.74
C SER A 133 38.85 -3.90 -17.79
N GLU A 134 39.77 -3.07 -18.29
CA GLU A 134 39.53 -1.64 -18.54
C GLU A 134 38.44 -1.43 -19.62
N GLU A 135 38.32 -2.35 -20.58
CA GLU A 135 37.26 -2.32 -21.59
C GLU A 135 35.87 -2.55 -20.98
N GLU A 136 35.74 -3.48 -20.04
CA GLU A 136 34.50 -3.70 -19.28
C GLU A 136 34.15 -2.46 -18.46
N LEU A 137 35.13 -1.89 -17.76
CA LEU A 137 34.95 -0.66 -16.99
C LEU A 137 34.47 0.51 -17.88
N LYS A 138 35.05 0.65 -19.08
CA LYS A 138 34.66 1.69 -20.03
C LYS A 138 33.21 1.55 -20.50
N ARG A 139 32.72 0.31 -20.70
CA ARG A 139 31.32 0.04 -21.05
C ARG A 139 30.38 0.30 -19.87
N ILE A 140 30.77 -0.12 -18.66
CA ILE A 140 30.01 0.10 -17.43
C ILE A 140 29.81 1.59 -17.17
N LEU A 141 30.84 2.40 -17.40
CA LEU A 141 30.84 3.84 -17.16
C LEU A 141 30.51 4.68 -18.40
N GLU A 142 30.00 4.07 -19.47
CA GLU A 142 29.70 4.79 -20.70
C GLU A 142 28.68 5.92 -20.42
N GLY A 143 29.03 7.14 -20.84
CA GLY A 143 28.23 8.35 -20.57
C GLY A 143 28.39 8.94 -19.16
N ASN A 144 29.13 8.31 -18.25
CA ASN A 144 29.49 8.87 -16.95
C ASN A 144 30.72 9.78 -17.09
N ARG A 145 30.59 11.05 -16.66
CA ARG A 145 31.66 12.07 -16.74
C ARG A 145 32.34 12.33 -15.39
N ASP A 146 31.96 11.59 -14.35
CA ASP A 146 32.50 11.73 -13.00
C ASP A 146 33.86 10.99 -12.92
N GLU A 147 34.96 11.73 -12.99
CA GLU A 147 36.31 11.17 -12.91
C GLU A 147 36.55 10.46 -11.56
N GLU A 148 35.96 10.93 -10.46
CA GLU A 148 36.07 10.29 -9.14
C GLU A 148 35.45 8.88 -9.14
N VAL A 149 34.40 8.66 -9.94
CA VAL A 149 33.80 7.34 -10.10
C VAL A 149 34.74 6.40 -10.83
N ARG A 150 35.43 6.89 -11.85
CA ARG A 150 36.39 6.08 -12.62
C ARG A 150 37.59 5.70 -11.77
N GLU A 151 38.15 6.66 -11.02
CA GLU A 151 39.30 6.44 -10.12
C GLU A 151 39.01 5.47 -8.97
N MET A 152 37.73 5.30 -8.61
CA MET A 152 37.31 4.33 -7.60
C MET A 152 37.46 2.87 -8.06
N PHE A 153 37.32 2.59 -9.35
CA PHE A 153 37.46 1.23 -9.86
C PHE A 153 38.93 0.88 -10.02
N GLN A 154 39.29 -0.29 -9.50
CA GLN A 154 40.61 -0.87 -9.70
C GLN A 154 40.44 -2.22 -10.31
N VAL A 155 40.88 -2.37 -11.55
CA VAL A 155 40.69 -3.60 -12.30
C VAL A 155 41.75 -4.63 -11.86
N PRO A 156 41.37 -5.82 -11.32
CA PRO A 156 40.01 -6.32 -11.22
C PRO A 156 39.22 -5.80 -10.00
N SER A 157 38.00 -5.29 -10.21
CA SER A 157 37.19 -4.62 -9.18
C SER A 157 36.03 -5.50 -8.73
N MET A 158 35.97 -5.84 -7.44
CA MET A 158 34.88 -6.64 -6.89
C MET A 158 33.59 -5.82 -6.75
N PHE A 159 32.46 -6.42 -7.11
CA PHE A 159 31.14 -5.89 -6.84
C PHE A 159 30.18 -6.99 -6.37
N PHE A 160 29.10 -6.58 -5.69
CA PHE A 160 27.99 -7.48 -5.42
C PHE A 160 26.64 -6.85 -5.76
N VAL A 161 25.70 -7.73 -6.12
CA VAL A 161 24.37 -7.40 -6.61
C VAL A 161 23.37 -7.65 -5.49
N MET A 162 22.45 -6.70 -5.33
CA MET A 162 21.36 -6.73 -4.37
C MET A 162 20.04 -6.40 -5.07
N GLU A 163 18.91 -6.71 -4.42
CA GLU A 163 17.65 -6.10 -4.83
C GLU A 163 17.74 -4.57 -4.80
N TYR A 164 17.01 -3.90 -5.70
CA TYR A 164 16.97 -2.45 -5.75
C TYR A 164 15.75 -1.93 -5.02
N ILE A 165 15.98 -1.01 -4.08
CA ILE A 165 14.94 -0.22 -3.41
C ILE A 165 15.18 1.25 -3.77
N PRO A 166 14.17 2.01 -4.21
CA PRO A 166 14.36 3.28 -4.91
C PRO A 166 14.89 4.43 -4.04
N THR A 167 14.64 4.41 -2.73
CA THR A 167 15.09 5.48 -1.83
C THR A 167 15.35 4.95 -0.41
N ASN A 168 15.89 5.82 0.46
CA ASN A 168 16.06 5.55 1.89
C ASN A 168 15.07 6.35 2.74
N LEU A 169 14.87 5.92 3.98
CA LEU A 169 13.88 6.47 4.90
C LEU A 169 14.15 7.95 5.18
N TYR A 170 15.42 8.37 5.26
CA TYR A 170 15.79 9.78 5.38
C TYR A 170 15.20 10.62 4.25
N ARG A 171 15.55 10.28 3.00
CA ARG A 171 15.10 11.01 1.81
C ARG A 171 13.59 10.92 1.65
N TYR A 172 12.99 9.77 1.97
CA TYR A 172 11.55 9.59 1.90
C TYR A 172 10.83 10.56 2.84
N ILE A 173 11.21 10.62 4.13
CA ILE A 173 10.57 11.52 5.10
C ILE A 173 10.75 12.98 4.70
N VAL A 174 11.98 13.39 4.33
CA VAL A 174 12.25 14.76 3.90
C VAL A 174 11.43 15.14 2.65
N GLN A 175 11.15 14.20 1.75
CA GLN A 175 10.29 14.42 0.59
C GLN A 175 8.79 14.49 0.94
N GLN A 176 8.39 14.01 2.11
CA GLN A 176 7.01 14.06 2.59
C GLN A 176 6.76 15.24 3.55
N GLU A 177 7.79 16.01 3.90
CA GLU A 177 7.65 17.20 4.74
C GLU A 177 6.65 18.20 4.13
N SER A 178 5.68 18.61 4.94
CA SER A 178 4.70 19.64 4.61
C SER A 178 4.62 20.68 5.73
N HIS A 179 3.88 21.77 5.49
CA HIS A 179 3.60 22.77 6.51
C HIS A 179 2.81 22.22 7.71
N GLU A 180 2.06 21.13 7.53
CA GLU A 180 1.20 20.50 8.55
C GLU A 180 1.90 19.37 9.31
N ARG A 181 2.83 18.66 8.67
CA ARG A 181 3.53 17.51 9.27
C ARG A 181 4.91 17.31 8.68
N GLN A 182 5.91 17.20 9.55
CA GLN A 182 7.30 16.97 9.15
C GLN A 182 7.65 15.48 9.08
N GLY A 183 6.92 14.60 9.78
CA GLY A 183 7.10 13.14 9.76
C GLY A 183 5.90 12.35 9.19
N LEU A 184 5.97 11.02 9.26
CA LEU A 184 4.89 10.13 8.80
C LEU A 184 3.73 10.06 9.79
N SER A 185 2.54 9.70 9.30
CA SER A 185 1.37 9.34 10.15
C SER A 185 1.70 8.19 11.09
N LEU A 186 1.00 8.10 12.24
CA LEU A 186 1.29 7.06 13.23
C LEU A 186 1.09 5.64 12.67
N GLY A 187 0.08 5.41 11.82
CA GLY A 187 -0.10 4.13 11.12
C GLY A 187 1.07 3.80 10.21
N LYS A 188 1.49 4.74 9.37
CA LYS A 188 2.66 4.57 8.50
C LYS A 188 3.95 4.34 9.30
N ALA A 189 4.14 5.10 10.38
CA ALA A 189 5.27 4.96 11.28
C ALA A 189 5.26 3.60 11.99
N TRP A 190 4.10 3.09 12.38
CA TRP A 190 3.99 1.77 13.00
C TRP A 190 4.38 0.65 12.04
N ASP A 191 3.95 0.71 10.78
CA ASP A 191 4.33 -0.28 9.77
C ASP A 191 5.83 -0.27 9.48
N VAL A 192 6.44 0.92 9.47
CA VAL A 192 7.89 1.08 9.36
C VAL A 192 8.57 0.47 10.59
N GLY A 193 8.14 0.86 11.79
CA GLY A 193 8.72 0.38 13.05
C GLY A 193 8.66 -1.13 13.21
N LYS A 194 7.51 -1.74 12.88
CA LYS A 194 7.33 -3.20 12.92
C LYS A 194 8.33 -3.93 12.03
N GLN A 195 8.51 -3.47 10.79
CA GLN A 195 9.43 -4.10 9.84
C GLN A 195 10.90 -3.95 10.25
N ILE A 196 11.30 -2.79 10.77
CA ILE A 196 12.67 -2.59 11.27
C ILE A 196 12.91 -3.44 12.53
N ALA A 197 11.96 -3.46 13.47
CA ALA A 197 12.06 -4.26 14.68
C ALA A 197 12.15 -5.76 14.36
N SER A 198 11.34 -6.24 13.40
CA SER A 198 11.38 -7.61 12.88
C SER A 198 12.77 -7.99 12.35
N ALA A 199 13.34 -7.17 11.47
CA ALA A 199 14.69 -7.40 10.96
C ALA A 199 15.77 -7.36 12.05
N LEU A 200 15.68 -6.42 13.01
CA LEU A 200 16.64 -6.35 14.12
C LEU A 200 16.55 -7.57 15.03
N SER A 201 15.35 -8.05 15.33
CA SER A 201 15.15 -9.26 16.13
C SER A 201 15.79 -10.47 15.46
N TYR A 202 15.56 -10.63 14.15
CA TYR A 202 16.21 -11.69 13.36
C TYR A 202 17.75 -11.57 13.36
N LEU A 203 18.30 -10.37 13.15
CA LEU A 203 19.76 -10.17 13.21
C LEU A 203 20.32 -10.55 14.58
N HIS A 204 19.68 -10.09 15.65
CA HIS A 204 20.15 -10.33 17.01
C HIS A 204 20.05 -11.81 17.37
N SER A 205 19.02 -12.54 16.89
CA SER A 205 18.89 -13.99 17.08
C SER A 205 19.97 -14.78 16.33
N GLU A 206 20.40 -14.30 15.16
CA GLU A 206 21.53 -14.86 14.39
C GLU A 206 22.91 -14.46 14.97
N GLY A 207 22.94 -13.78 16.12
CA GLY A 207 24.19 -13.34 16.74
C GLY A 207 24.87 -12.18 16.02
N ILE A 208 24.12 -11.42 15.22
CA ILE A 208 24.61 -10.30 14.41
C ILE A 208 24.11 -8.97 14.99
N VAL A 209 24.99 -7.99 15.08
CA VAL A 209 24.66 -6.59 15.43
C VAL A 209 25.04 -5.68 14.27
N HIS A 210 24.15 -4.75 13.91
CA HIS A 210 24.33 -3.88 12.76
C HIS A 210 25.35 -2.75 13.02
N ARG A 211 25.27 -2.06 14.17
CA ARG A 211 26.16 -0.97 14.64
C ARG A 211 26.16 0.35 13.85
N ASP A 212 25.45 0.42 12.73
CA ASP A 212 25.25 1.66 11.96
C ASP A 212 23.77 1.86 11.57
N MET A 213 22.86 1.60 12.51
CA MET A 213 21.44 1.83 12.31
C MET A 213 21.15 3.34 12.23
N LYS A 214 20.65 3.80 11.09
CA LYS A 214 20.26 5.19 10.81
C LYS A 214 19.28 5.23 9.63
N PRO A 215 18.49 6.30 9.44
CA PRO A 215 17.51 6.37 8.35
C PRO A 215 18.11 6.25 6.94
N ASP A 216 19.39 6.60 6.74
CA ASP A 216 20.08 6.41 5.45
C ASP A 216 20.26 4.93 5.07
N ASN A 217 20.35 4.05 6.07
CA ASN A 217 20.56 2.61 5.92
C ASN A 217 19.24 1.80 5.98
N ILE A 218 18.11 2.49 6.16
CA ILE A 218 16.78 1.89 6.04
C ILE A 218 16.25 2.24 4.65
N LEU A 219 16.22 1.28 3.74
CA LEU A 219 15.67 1.47 2.42
C LEU A 219 14.15 1.31 2.44
N ILE A 220 13.46 2.14 1.66
CA ILE A 220 12.00 2.19 1.63
C ILE A 220 11.48 2.28 0.20
N GLN A 221 10.40 1.53 -0.04
CA GLN A 221 9.54 1.71 -1.20
C GLN A 221 8.10 1.86 -0.73
N GLY A 222 7.53 3.03 -1.00
CA GLY A 222 6.11 3.27 -0.80
C GLY A 222 5.30 2.63 -1.92
N TYR A 223 4.45 1.68 -1.56
CA TYR A 223 3.27 1.33 -2.31
C TYR A 223 2.06 1.88 -1.55
N VAL A 224 0.90 1.71 -2.16
CA VAL A 224 -0.28 2.45 -1.76
C VAL A 224 -0.83 1.93 -0.45
N ASN A 225 -0.82 0.61 -0.29
CA ASN A 225 -1.33 -0.07 0.90
C ASN A 225 -0.20 -0.68 1.74
N LYS A 226 1.07 -0.41 1.40
CA LYS A 226 2.21 -1.06 2.07
C LYS A 226 3.51 -0.30 1.87
N PHE A 227 4.31 -0.21 2.93
CA PHE A 227 5.73 0.05 2.82
C PHE A 227 6.52 -1.25 2.73
N ILE A 228 7.44 -1.31 1.77
CA ILE A 228 8.51 -2.31 1.82
C ILE A 228 9.72 -1.65 2.48
N ILE A 229 10.12 -2.18 3.63
CA ILE A 229 11.29 -1.71 4.38
C ILE A 229 12.40 -2.76 4.34
N LYS A 230 13.62 -2.31 4.07
CA LYS A 230 14.82 -3.17 4.01
C LYS A 230 15.97 -2.52 4.77
N ILE A 231 16.52 -3.19 5.79
CA ILE A 231 17.79 -2.81 6.40
C ILE A 231 18.93 -3.12 5.42
N ALA A 232 19.82 -2.16 5.21
CA ALA A 232 20.98 -2.26 4.33
C ALA A 232 22.26 -1.73 4.98
N ASP A 233 23.39 -1.98 4.33
CA ASP A 233 24.75 -1.54 4.70
C ASP A 233 25.32 -2.21 5.97
N PHE A 234 25.71 -3.48 5.83
CA PHE A 234 26.29 -4.29 6.90
C PHE A 234 27.83 -4.14 6.99
N GLY A 235 28.39 -3.07 6.42
CA GLY A 235 29.84 -2.83 6.41
C GLY A 235 30.48 -2.73 7.79
N LEU A 236 29.69 -2.39 8.82
CA LEU A 236 30.10 -2.30 10.22
C LEU A 236 29.52 -3.41 11.09
N ALA A 237 28.82 -4.40 10.53
CA ALA A 237 28.18 -5.44 11.32
C ALA A 237 29.20 -6.31 12.07
N TRP A 238 28.85 -6.72 13.30
CA TRP A 238 29.62 -7.67 14.10
C TRP A 238 28.82 -8.94 14.32
N GLN A 239 29.48 -10.10 14.28
CA GLN A 239 28.90 -11.41 14.49
C GLN A 239 29.65 -12.08 15.64
N ASP A 240 28.94 -12.75 16.56
CA ASP A 240 29.54 -13.43 17.71
C ASP A 240 30.43 -14.62 17.26
N ASP A 241 31.71 -14.57 17.63
CA ASP A 241 32.70 -15.61 17.30
C ASP A 241 32.50 -16.91 18.12
N GLN A 242 31.57 -16.95 19.09
CA GLN A 242 31.27 -18.16 19.88
C GLN A 242 30.53 -19.24 19.06
N ILE A 243 29.81 -18.87 18.00
CA ILE A 243 29.20 -19.82 17.05
C ILE A 243 30.29 -20.51 16.20
N ASP A 244 31.43 -19.83 16.00
CA ASP A 244 32.56 -20.34 15.23
C ASP A 244 33.33 -21.45 15.98
N LYS A 245 33.30 -21.49 17.32
CA LYS A 245 34.01 -22.50 18.12
C LYS A 245 33.38 -23.90 18.10
N GLN A 246 32.11 -24.04 17.74
CA GLN A 246 31.46 -25.35 17.65
C GLN A 246 31.16 -25.81 16.21
N GLN A 247 31.22 -24.94 15.20
CA GLN A 247 30.79 -25.29 13.84
C GLN A 247 31.83 -25.17 12.71
N THR A 248 33.00 -24.56 12.93
CA THR A 248 34.03 -24.49 11.89
C THR A 248 35.32 -25.23 12.24
N ARG A 249 35.74 -26.13 11.33
CA ARG A 249 37.13 -26.61 11.20
C ARG A 249 38.03 -25.51 10.60
N TYR A 250 37.78 -24.24 10.91
CA TYR A 250 38.58 -23.09 10.46
C TYR A 250 39.27 -22.35 11.61
N GLY A 251 39.24 -22.90 12.83
CA GLY A 251 40.06 -22.45 13.95
C GLY A 251 41.58 -22.69 13.82
N SER A 252 42.14 -22.79 12.61
CA SER A 252 43.59 -23.04 12.44
C SER A 252 44.27 -22.27 11.29
N VAL A 253 43.64 -21.24 10.71
CA VAL A 253 44.34 -20.35 9.74
C VAL A 253 44.40 -18.89 10.22
N MET A 254 44.00 -18.61 11.46
CA MET A 254 44.21 -17.32 12.13
C MET A 254 44.89 -17.54 13.48
N SER A 255 45.93 -18.37 13.50
CA SER A 255 46.92 -18.41 14.60
C SER A 255 48.29 -17.98 14.10
N ASP A 256 48.34 -16.86 13.37
CA ASP A 256 49.55 -16.06 13.33
C ASP A 256 49.38 -14.97 14.38
N ASN A 257 50.19 -15.08 15.42
CA ASN A 257 50.25 -14.20 16.56
C ASN A 257 50.34 -12.72 16.11
N ASN A 258 49.51 -11.86 16.73
CA ASN A 258 49.53 -10.38 16.76
C ASN A 258 48.47 -9.51 16.03
N THR A 259 47.28 -10.00 15.65
CA THR A 259 46.20 -9.07 15.18
C THR A 259 44.77 -9.43 15.58
N VAL A 260 44.56 -10.06 16.75
CA VAL A 260 43.22 -10.28 17.34
C VAL A 260 42.72 -9.04 18.12
N SER A 261 43.28 -7.84 17.90
CA SER A 261 43.04 -6.67 18.77
C SER A 261 42.67 -5.35 18.09
N GLN A 262 42.24 -5.32 16.82
CA GLN A 262 41.92 -4.03 16.16
C GLN A 262 40.50 -3.85 15.60
N VAL A 263 39.64 -4.88 15.57
CA VAL A 263 38.22 -4.68 15.19
C VAL A 263 37.35 -4.28 16.39
N SER A 264 37.86 -4.46 17.61
CA SER A 264 37.27 -3.98 18.87
C SER A 264 37.30 -2.45 19.04
N GLY A 265 37.86 -1.70 18.08
CA GLY A 265 37.98 -0.23 18.13
C GLY A 265 36.92 0.55 17.35
N TYR A 266 36.08 -0.08 16.53
CA TYR A 266 35.01 0.61 15.80
C TYR A 266 33.70 0.48 16.58
N GLY A 267 33.39 1.49 17.40
CA GLY A 267 32.08 1.66 18.04
C GLY A 267 30.99 2.05 17.02
N PHE A 268 29.87 2.58 17.50
CA PHE A 268 28.85 3.20 16.64
C PHE A 268 29.46 4.44 15.96
N VAL A 269 29.68 4.36 14.64
CA VAL A 269 30.41 5.40 13.89
C VAL A 269 29.58 6.67 13.71
N ASN A 270 28.25 6.54 13.72
CA ASN A 270 27.38 7.69 13.60
C ASN A 270 27.11 8.33 14.96
N ILE A 271 27.81 9.43 15.25
CA ILE A 271 27.71 10.09 16.55
C ILE A 271 26.31 10.62 16.89
N ARG A 272 25.49 10.91 15.88
CA ARG A 272 24.16 11.50 16.06
C ARG A 272 23.08 10.45 16.35
N TRP A 273 23.16 9.32 15.66
CA TRP A 273 22.22 8.20 15.83
C TRP A 273 22.72 7.16 16.84
N GLY A 274 24.00 7.22 17.22
CA GLY A 274 24.64 6.25 18.09
C GLY A 274 24.25 6.38 19.56
N PRO A 275 24.41 5.32 20.35
CA PRO A 275 24.09 5.32 21.77
C PRO A 275 25.14 6.09 22.59
N PRO A 276 24.76 6.73 23.70
CA PRO A 276 25.66 7.54 24.53
C PRO A 276 26.81 6.74 25.15
N GLU A 277 26.58 5.49 25.55
CA GLU A 277 27.60 4.64 26.19
C GLU A 277 28.80 4.32 25.28
N PHE A 278 28.62 4.41 23.95
CA PHE A 278 29.69 4.19 22.99
C PHE A 278 30.43 5.47 22.59
N ARG A 279 29.95 6.65 22.98
CA ARG A 279 30.62 7.95 22.70
C ARG A 279 31.85 8.18 23.59
N SER A 280 31.81 7.73 24.84
CA SER A 280 32.90 7.85 25.83
C SER A 280 33.93 6.69 25.77
N SER A 281 33.69 5.69 24.91
CA SER A 281 34.53 4.50 24.81
C SER A 281 35.89 4.74 24.12
N LEU A 282 36.06 5.87 23.42
CA LEU A 282 37.33 6.27 22.82
C LEU A 282 38.40 6.65 23.86
N GLU A 283 38.02 7.04 25.08
CA GLU A 283 38.97 7.51 26.11
C GLU A 283 39.16 6.54 27.29
N SER A 284 38.25 5.59 27.53
CA SER A 284 38.21 4.81 28.79
C SER A 284 38.64 3.34 28.71
N GLY A 285 38.90 2.79 27.51
CA GLY A 285 39.36 1.41 27.36
C GLY A 285 38.37 0.33 27.86
N LYS A 286 37.09 0.70 28.08
CA LYS A 286 36.04 -0.24 28.48
C LYS A 286 35.66 -1.13 27.31
N SER A 287 35.81 -2.44 27.49
CA SER A 287 35.28 -3.44 26.54
C SER A 287 33.78 -3.59 26.76
N HIS A 288 32.99 -3.37 25.70
CA HIS A 288 31.53 -3.58 25.72
C HIS A 288 31.18 -5.02 25.32
N SER A 289 30.11 -5.54 25.91
CA SER A 289 29.60 -6.88 25.62
C SER A 289 28.77 -6.91 24.33
N MET A 290 28.56 -8.09 23.74
CA MET A 290 27.63 -8.28 22.61
C MET A 290 26.21 -7.84 22.97
N THR A 291 25.81 -8.02 24.22
CA THR A 291 24.52 -7.55 24.72
C THR A 291 24.44 -6.02 24.65
N ASP A 292 25.50 -5.30 25.03
CA ASP A 292 25.53 -3.83 24.99
C ASP A 292 25.37 -3.34 23.55
N TYR A 293 26.05 -3.98 22.60
CA TYR A 293 25.95 -3.68 21.18
C TYR A 293 24.54 -3.93 20.61
N ARG A 294 23.88 -5.03 20.99
CA ARG A 294 22.47 -5.30 20.65
C ARG A 294 21.54 -4.21 21.20
N LYS A 295 21.75 -3.81 22.46
CA LYS A 295 21.01 -2.71 23.09
C LYS A 295 21.33 -1.35 22.46
N GLY A 296 22.49 -1.21 21.83
CA GLY A 296 22.86 -0.06 21.02
C GLY A 296 22.04 0.04 19.73
N ASP A 297 21.85 -1.05 18.99
CA ASP A 297 20.98 -1.06 17.80
C ASP A 297 19.52 -0.70 18.17
N VAL A 298 19.03 -1.17 19.32
CA VAL A 298 17.70 -0.81 19.85
C VAL A 298 17.60 0.67 20.16
N TYR A 299 18.65 1.29 20.72
CA TYR A 299 18.70 2.74 20.92
C TYR A 299 18.59 3.51 19.59
N CYS A 300 19.35 3.08 18.59
CA CYS A 300 19.28 3.66 17.25
C CYS A 300 17.87 3.52 16.64
N PHE A 301 17.20 2.37 16.84
CA PHE A 301 15.80 2.16 16.44
C PHE A 301 14.87 3.20 17.06
N GLY A 302 14.99 3.47 18.36
CA GLY A 302 14.19 4.49 19.04
C GLY A 302 14.37 5.89 18.43
N LEU A 303 15.60 6.27 18.11
CA LEU A 303 15.88 7.53 17.41
C LEU A 303 15.31 7.56 15.99
N ILE A 304 15.44 6.46 15.24
CA ILE A 304 14.84 6.33 13.90
C ILE A 304 13.33 6.49 13.98
N MET A 305 12.68 5.90 14.97
CA MET A 305 11.23 6.05 15.18
C MET A 305 10.85 7.48 15.53
N LEU A 306 11.63 8.17 16.37
CA LEU A 306 11.43 9.59 16.65
C LEU A 306 11.49 10.44 15.37
N PHE A 307 12.51 10.24 14.55
CA PHE A 307 12.60 10.91 13.26
C PHE A 307 11.46 10.53 12.31
N THR A 308 11.02 9.27 12.34
CA THR A 308 9.92 8.78 11.51
C THR A 308 8.61 9.48 11.81
N VAL A 309 8.30 9.76 13.08
CA VAL A 309 7.06 10.44 13.46
C VAL A 309 7.14 11.96 13.38
N SER A 310 8.32 12.54 13.63
CA SER A 310 8.48 13.99 13.79
C SER A 310 9.15 14.68 12.60
N GLY A 311 9.88 13.98 11.74
CA GLY A 311 10.78 14.58 10.76
C GLY A 311 11.99 15.29 11.37
N LEU A 312 12.02 15.45 12.70
CA LEU A 312 13.07 16.17 13.39
C LEU A 312 14.30 15.28 13.55
N LYS A 313 15.40 15.73 12.96
CA LYS A 313 16.69 15.08 13.12
C LYS A 313 17.11 15.16 14.60
N PRO A 314 17.47 14.04 15.26
CA PRO A 314 17.91 14.08 16.65
C PRO A 314 19.06 15.07 16.83
N LEU A 315 18.95 15.91 17.88
CA LEU A 315 19.94 16.92 18.25
C LEU A 315 20.26 17.92 17.13
N ALA A 316 19.26 18.27 16.29
CA ALA A 316 19.45 19.15 15.13
C ALA A 316 20.18 20.47 15.44
N GLU A 317 19.97 21.01 16.65
CA GLU A 317 20.57 22.25 17.12
C GLU A 317 22.07 22.12 17.46
N LEU A 318 22.57 20.90 17.65
CA LEU A 318 23.97 20.63 17.99
C LEU A 318 24.79 20.26 16.75
N SER A 319 25.97 20.88 16.66
CA SER A 319 27.00 20.50 15.70
C SER A 319 27.58 19.11 16.03
N SER A 320 28.13 18.41 15.04
CA SER A 320 28.74 17.08 15.28
C SER A 320 29.89 17.11 16.30
N SER A 321 30.64 18.22 16.37
CA SER A 321 31.68 18.43 17.38
C SER A 321 31.09 18.65 18.78
N SER A 322 30.00 19.43 18.89
CA SER A 322 29.33 19.65 20.17
C SER A 322 28.77 18.35 20.74
N ILE A 323 28.21 17.48 19.90
CA ILE A 323 27.71 16.16 20.31
C ILE A 323 28.85 15.25 20.82
N GLN A 324 30.08 15.46 20.35
CA GLN A 324 31.24 14.67 20.74
C GLN A 324 31.79 15.06 22.12
N ASP A 325 31.73 16.35 22.44
CA ASP A 325 32.25 16.91 23.69
C ASP A 325 31.26 16.78 24.86
N GLU A 326 30.00 16.42 24.59
CA GLU A 326 28.91 16.38 25.56
C GLU A 326 28.70 14.97 26.11
N ILE A 327 29.01 14.79 27.40
CA ILE A 327 29.01 13.48 28.09
C ILE A 327 27.57 12.99 28.35
N GLU A 328 26.65 13.91 28.63
CA GLU A 328 25.22 13.64 28.84
C GLU A 328 24.43 14.45 27.82
N LEU A 329 23.95 13.78 26.77
CA LEU A 329 23.04 14.42 25.82
C LEU A 329 21.63 14.45 26.42
N PRO A 330 20.86 15.52 26.14
CA PRO A 330 19.47 15.57 26.57
C PRO A 330 18.72 14.36 25.99
N THR A 331 17.95 13.69 26.85
CA THR A 331 17.03 12.65 26.41
C THR A 331 16.14 13.22 25.30
N PRO A 332 16.02 12.54 24.15
CA PRO A 332 15.20 13.04 23.06
C PRO A 332 13.77 13.30 23.54
N SER A 333 13.34 14.55 23.53
CA SER A 333 11.97 14.91 23.84
C SER A 333 11.09 14.61 22.64
N ILE A 334 9.97 13.94 22.86
CA ILE A 334 8.94 13.74 21.85
C ILE A 334 8.05 14.98 21.87
N PRO A 335 8.01 15.81 20.81
CA PRO A 335 7.15 16.99 20.82
C PRO A 335 5.68 16.56 20.82
N LYS A 336 4.88 17.15 21.72
CA LYS A 336 3.47 16.80 21.92
C LYS A 336 2.63 16.99 20.65
N GLU A 337 3.06 17.88 19.75
CA GLU A 337 2.40 18.11 18.47
C GLU A 337 2.44 16.90 17.51
N TYR A 338 3.42 15.98 17.65
CA TYR A 338 3.54 14.80 16.79
C TYR A 338 2.98 13.54 17.44
N ILE A 339 3.07 13.45 18.77
CA ILE A 339 2.46 12.37 19.55
C ILE A 339 1.72 13.01 20.74
N GLY A 340 0.38 13.07 20.65
CA GLY A 340 -0.47 13.77 21.61
C GLY A 340 -0.51 13.12 23.00
N ASP A 341 -0.40 11.79 23.08
CA ASP A 341 -0.38 11.04 24.34
C ASP A 341 0.99 10.37 24.57
N PRO A 342 1.74 10.69 25.63
CA PRO A 342 3.00 10.00 25.96
C PRO A 342 2.81 8.50 26.29
N ASN A 343 1.58 8.04 26.54
CA ASN A 343 1.26 6.63 26.72
C ASN A 343 0.96 5.88 25.41
N ASP A 344 1.00 6.58 24.28
CA ASP A 344 0.89 6.00 22.95
C ASP A 344 1.95 4.92 22.71
N ILE A 345 1.62 3.90 21.90
CA ILE A 345 2.48 2.72 21.74
C ILE A 345 3.80 3.05 21.02
N ILE A 346 3.80 3.96 20.04
CA ILE A 346 5.03 4.44 19.40
C ILE A 346 5.81 5.33 20.38
N ALA A 347 5.16 6.23 21.12
CA ALA A 347 5.85 7.04 22.13
C ALA A 347 6.57 6.17 23.17
N LYS A 348 5.89 5.16 23.72
CA LYS A 348 6.49 4.19 24.64
C LYS A 348 7.65 3.44 24.01
N SER A 349 7.52 3.00 22.76
CA SER A 349 8.62 2.34 22.05
C SER A 349 9.85 3.24 21.92
N ILE A 350 9.65 4.54 21.63
CA ILE A 350 10.75 5.51 21.50
C ILE A 350 11.41 5.68 22.89
N ILE A 351 10.61 6.01 23.91
CA ILE A 351 11.09 6.29 25.27
C ILE A 351 11.87 5.11 25.84
N GLU A 352 11.32 3.89 25.78
CA GLU A 352 11.98 2.71 26.34
C GLU A 352 13.24 2.31 25.56
N CYS A 353 13.25 2.50 24.24
CA CYS A 353 14.43 2.22 23.42
C CYS A 353 15.55 3.25 23.63
N THR A 354 15.23 4.51 23.92
CA THR A 354 16.22 5.59 24.08
C THR A 354 16.67 5.84 25.52
N ILE A 355 16.45 4.89 26.44
CA ILE A 355 16.97 4.99 27.82
C ILE A 355 18.51 4.96 27.79
N ASP A 356 19.19 5.90 28.45
CA ASP A 356 20.66 5.97 28.39
C ASP A 356 21.36 4.72 28.93
N THR A 357 20.79 4.07 29.96
CA THR A 357 21.30 2.81 30.52
C THR A 357 20.97 1.61 29.61
N PRO A 358 21.96 0.93 28.99
CA PRO A 358 21.71 -0.14 28.02
C PRO A 358 20.90 -1.31 28.57
N GLU A 359 21.14 -1.69 29.83
CA GLU A 359 20.50 -2.84 30.48
C GLU A 359 19.00 -2.63 30.71
N LYS A 360 18.55 -1.37 30.75
CA LYS A 360 17.14 -1.01 30.93
C LYS A 360 16.36 -0.98 29.63
N ARG A 361 17.04 -0.92 28.47
CA ARG A 361 16.38 -0.93 27.16
C ARG A 361 15.75 -2.31 26.91
N PRO A 362 14.66 -2.42 26.15
CA PRO A 362 14.13 -3.70 25.67
C PRO A 362 15.12 -4.42 24.75
N THR A 363 14.99 -5.73 24.57
CA THR A 363 15.63 -6.42 23.43
C THR A 363 14.86 -6.14 22.14
N ALA A 364 15.44 -6.42 20.96
CA ALA A 364 14.69 -6.27 19.70
C ALA A 364 13.45 -7.19 19.65
N GLU A 365 13.51 -8.38 20.26
CA GLU A 365 12.36 -9.27 20.43
C GLU A 365 11.29 -8.64 21.36
N ASP A 366 11.71 -8.09 22.52
CA ASP A 366 10.80 -7.37 23.42
C ASP A 366 10.11 -6.18 22.71
N VAL A 367 10.82 -5.46 21.82
CA VAL A 367 10.25 -4.34 21.07
C VAL A 367 9.09 -4.82 20.19
N ILE A 368 9.26 -5.95 19.50
CA ILE A 368 8.18 -6.53 18.69
C ILE A 368 7.02 -6.94 19.59
N GLU A 369 7.29 -7.75 20.62
CA GLU A 369 6.25 -8.35 21.46
C GLU A 369 5.46 -7.29 22.24
N LYS A 370 6.11 -6.21 22.70
CA LYS A 370 5.47 -5.15 23.47
C LYS A 370 4.78 -4.08 22.62
N PHE A 371 5.36 -3.69 21.49
CA PHE A 371 4.93 -2.48 20.77
C PHE A 371 4.40 -2.73 19.36
N TYR A 372 4.79 -3.82 18.70
CA TYR A 372 4.47 -4.08 17.29
C TYR A 372 3.79 -5.43 17.04
N ARG A 373 3.28 -6.05 18.10
CA ARG A 373 2.53 -7.31 18.02
C ARG A 373 1.12 -7.07 17.49
N GLY A 374 0.68 -7.94 16.58
CA GLY A 374 -0.69 -7.94 16.07
C GLY A 374 -0.89 -7.01 14.87
N LYS A 375 -2.11 -6.48 14.74
CA LYS A 375 -2.51 -5.51 13.71
C LYS A 375 -2.08 -4.10 14.10
N ASN A 376 -1.89 -3.24 13.09
CA ASN A 376 -1.52 -1.86 13.30
C ASN A 376 -2.64 -1.12 14.06
N PRO A 377 -2.40 -0.63 15.29
CA PRO A 377 -3.45 -0.04 16.12
C PRO A 377 -3.87 1.36 15.68
N TYR A 378 -3.10 1.97 14.78
CA TYR A 378 -3.37 3.28 14.22
C TYR A 378 -4.03 3.21 12.85
N LEU A 379 -4.08 2.02 12.27
CA LEU A 379 -4.95 1.78 11.14
C LEU A 379 -6.31 1.46 11.73
N SER A 380 -7.28 2.30 11.41
CA SER A 380 -8.67 1.89 11.58
C SER A 380 -8.94 0.72 10.62
N GLU A 381 -9.95 -0.11 10.87
CA GLU A 381 -10.43 -1.06 9.86
C GLU A 381 -10.81 -0.36 8.53
N ALA A 382 -10.86 0.98 8.48
CA ALA A 382 -11.07 1.79 7.28
C ALA A 382 -9.80 2.04 6.43
N ASP A 383 -8.59 1.68 6.89
CA ASP A 383 -7.34 1.90 6.13
C ASP A 383 -6.90 0.69 5.27
N GLU A 384 -7.49 -0.50 5.44
CA GLU A 384 -7.30 -1.64 4.52
C GLU A 384 -8.17 -1.52 3.24
N GLY A 385 -8.70 -0.32 3.00
CA GLY A 385 -9.72 0.05 2.03
C GLY A 385 -10.82 0.76 2.80
N GLU A 386 -11.32 1.90 2.32
CA GLU A 386 -12.57 2.45 2.88
C GLU A 386 -13.74 1.51 2.51
N LEU A 387 -13.83 0.41 3.26
CA LEU A 387 -14.89 -0.59 3.23
C LEU A 387 -15.38 -0.73 4.67
N PHE A 388 -16.21 0.27 5.00
CA PHE A 388 -17.27 0.29 6.00
C PHE A 388 -17.66 -1.07 6.58
N SER A 389 -17.47 -1.27 7.90
CA SER A 389 -17.85 -2.50 8.62
C SER A 389 -19.30 -2.52 9.13
N CYS A 390 -20.24 -1.86 8.44
CA CYS A 390 -21.64 -2.26 8.55
C CYS A 390 -21.79 -3.50 7.67
N GLY A 391 -21.90 -4.71 8.22
CA GLY A 391 -21.75 -5.95 7.42
C GLY A 391 -22.77 -6.21 6.32
N PHE A 392 -23.71 -5.29 6.15
CA PHE A 392 -24.39 -5.04 4.89
C PHE A 392 -23.43 -4.87 3.67
N MET A 393 -22.22 -4.34 3.89
CA MET A 393 -21.18 -4.10 2.88
C MET A 393 -20.22 -5.29 2.69
N ASP A 394 -20.30 -6.34 3.51
CA ASP A 394 -19.33 -7.48 3.52
C ASP A 394 -19.28 -8.26 2.18
N LYS A 395 -20.19 -7.97 1.24
CA LYS A 395 -20.24 -8.51 -0.13
C LYS A 395 -20.34 -7.41 -1.19
N THR A 396 -19.75 -6.23 -0.93
CA THR A 396 -19.73 -5.14 -1.91
C THR A 396 -18.42 -5.09 -2.68
N ASP A 397 -18.54 -5.36 -3.97
CA ASP A 397 -17.47 -5.24 -4.97
C ASP A 397 -17.27 -3.76 -5.35
N ILE A 398 -16.89 -2.94 -4.37
CA ILE A 398 -16.64 -1.50 -4.56
C ILE A 398 -15.37 -1.09 -3.82
N PHE A 399 -14.58 -0.28 -4.49
CA PHE A 399 -13.44 0.41 -3.93
C PHE A 399 -13.73 1.91 -3.84
N VAL A 400 -13.65 2.48 -2.63
CA VAL A 400 -13.85 3.92 -2.41
C VAL A 400 -12.52 4.64 -2.59
N ALA A 401 -12.50 5.56 -3.55
CA ALA A 401 -11.32 6.32 -3.92
C ALA A 401 -11.17 7.59 -3.08
N ASP A 402 -12.27 8.26 -2.73
CA ASP A 402 -12.28 9.45 -1.88
C ASP A 402 -13.70 9.81 -1.37
N SER A 403 -13.78 10.56 -0.27
CA SER A 403 -15.03 10.94 0.41
C SER A 403 -14.93 12.31 1.11
N CYS A 404 -15.88 13.22 0.83
CA CYS A 404 -16.00 14.55 1.47
C CYS A 404 -16.51 14.54 2.92
N THR A 405 -16.66 13.38 3.55
CA THR A 405 -17.15 13.31 4.93
C THR A 405 -16.05 13.77 5.87
N ASP A 406 -16.05 15.05 6.21
CA ASP A 406 -15.20 15.65 7.24
C ASP A 406 -15.25 14.80 8.53
N GLU A 407 -14.09 14.44 9.09
CA GLU A 407 -13.98 13.51 10.21
C GLU A 407 -14.77 14.01 11.44
N ASP A 408 -14.85 15.32 11.67
CA ASP A 408 -15.55 15.90 12.82
C ASP A 408 -17.06 16.08 12.57
N ALA A 409 -17.47 16.52 11.37
CA ALA A 409 -18.88 16.69 11.02
C ALA A 409 -19.59 15.33 10.79
N SER A 410 -18.86 14.35 10.26
CA SER A 410 -19.36 12.99 10.00
C SER A 410 -19.64 12.20 11.27
N GLN A 411 -19.02 12.53 12.42
CA GLN A 411 -19.31 11.86 13.69
C GLN A 411 -20.72 12.15 14.21
N LYS A 412 -21.20 13.40 14.08
CA LYS A 412 -22.49 13.85 14.63
C LYS A 412 -23.62 13.82 13.59
N GLY A 413 -23.32 14.07 12.32
CA GLY A 413 -24.30 14.15 11.24
C GLY A 413 -25.22 15.39 11.32
N PHE A 414 -26.00 15.64 10.27
CA PHE A 414 -26.89 16.81 10.16
C PHE A 414 -27.91 16.94 11.29
N PHE A 415 -28.57 15.84 11.68
CA PHE A 415 -29.67 15.94 12.64
C PHE A 415 -29.23 16.32 14.06
N GLU A 416 -27.96 16.05 14.40
CA GLU A 416 -27.35 16.48 15.65
C GLU A 416 -26.63 17.84 15.50
N SER A 417 -25.76 17.98 14.49
CA SER A 417 -24.93 19.17 14.30
C SER A 417 -25.71 20.39 13.80
N ARG A 418 -26.84 20.18 13.12
CA ARG A 418 -27.58 21.18 12.34
C ARG A 418 -26.77 21.84 11.22
N ILE A 419 -25.64 21.25 10.84
CA ILE A 419 -24.82 21.67 9.71
C ILE A 419 -25.18 20.77 8.52
N ARG A 420 -25.74 21.37 7.46
CA ARG A 420 -26.09 20.64 6.24
C ARG A 420 -24.82 20.01 5.65
N PRO A 421 -24.84 18.72 5.25
CA PRO A 421 -23.68 18.11 4.63
C PRO A 421 -23.37 18.79 3.29
N SER A 422 -22.15 19.28 3.14
CA SER A 422 -21.63 19.81 1.89
C SER A 422 -20.92 18.71 1.09
N GLY A 423 -21.19 18.65 -0.20
CA GLY A 423 -20.44 17.81 -1.13
C GLY A 423 -19.23 18.54 -1.70
N TYR A 424 -18.62 17.97 -2.74
CA TYR A 424 -17.64 18.67 -3.55
C TYR A 424 -18.21 19.99 -4.08
N GLN A 425 -17.38 21.03 -4.12
CA GLN A 425 -17.78 22.32 -4.64
C GLN A 425 -18.19 22.21 -6.11
N HIS A 426 -19.27 22.90 -6.49
CA HIS A 426 -19.82 22.81 -7.85
C HIS A 426 -18.78 23.17 -8.92
N ASP A 427 -17.92 24.17 -8.65
CA ASP A 427 -16.85 24.59 -9.57
C ASP A 427 -15.78 23.52 -9.78
N ASP A 428 -15.55 22.64 -8.79
CA ASP A 428 -14.62 21.51 -8.89
C ASP A 428 -15.20 20.33 -9.68
N LEU A 429 -16.54 20.25 -9.73
CA LEU A 429 -17.30 19.27 -10.50
C LEU A 429 -17.52 19.71 -11.97
N SER A 430 -16.96 20.86 -12.36
CA SER A 430 -16.84 21.31 -13.75
C SER A 430 -15.49 20.87 -14.32
N CYS A 431 -15.43 19.63 -14.80
CA CYS A 431 -14.17 18.93 -15.05
C CYS A 431 -13.70 19.07 -16.52
N PRO A 432 -12.42 19.34 -16.79
CA PRO A 432 -11.89 19.46 -18.15
C PRO A 432 -12.03 18.15 -18.96
N ILE A 433 -12.36 18.30 -20.25
CA ILE A 433 -12.39 17.19 -21.21
C ILE A 433 -11.46 17.43 -22.40
N GLN A 434 -10.61 16.44 -22.69
CA GLN A 434 -9.80 16.42 -23.90
C GLN A 434 -10.61 15.90 -25.09
N VAL A 435 -10.71 16.73 -26.13
CA VAL A 435 -11.40 16.40 -27.38
C VAL A 435 -10.37 16.17 -28.47
N GLU A 436 -10.38 14.96 -29.02
CA GLU A 436 -9.53 14.55 -30.15
C GLU A 436 -10.41 14.22 -31.37
N SER A 437 -9.79 14.13 -32.55
CA SER A 437 -10.50 13.76 -33.79
C SER A 437 -11.05 12.32 -33.80
N LYS A 438 -10.58 11.48 -32.88
CA LYS A 438 -11.01 10.09 -32.71
C LYS A 438 -11.30 9.81 -31.23
N PRO A 439 -12.29 8.97 -30.91
CA PRO A 439 -12.53 8.51 -29.54
C PRO A 439 -11.29 7.85 -28.96
N CYS A 440 -11.10 8.03 -27.65
CA CYS A 440 -10.11 7.32 -26.87
C CYS A 440 -10.33 5.82 -26.97
N ARG A 441 -9.23 5.11 -27.23
CA ARG A 441 -9.14 3.64 -27.16
C ARG A 441 -7.79 3.29 -26.56
N ASP A 442 -7.44 3.97 -25.47
CA ASP A 442 -6.14 3.84 -24.84
C ASP A 442 -5.92 2.39 -24.46
N ARG A 443 -4.74 1.88 -24.82
CA ARG A 443 -4.28 0.52 -24.58
C ARG A 443 -2.89 0.62 -23.99
N TYR A 444 -2.49 -0.38 -23.21
CA TYR A 444 -1.15 -0.44 -22.67
C TYR A 444 -0.13 -0.75 -23.79
N GLU A 445 1.11 -0.27 -23.68
CA GLU A 445 2.19 -0.67 -24.59
C GLU A 445 2.63 -2.11 -24.27
N ASN A 446 2.75 -2.98 -25.28
CA ASN A 446 3.02 -4.42 -25.12
C ASN A 446 1.89 -5.21 -24.41
N TRP A 447 0.64 -4.86 -24.70
CA TRP A 447 -0.51 -5.47 -24.05
C TRP A 447 -0.78 -6.90 -24.56
N ASP A 448 -0.67 -7.87 -23.66
CA ASP A 448 -0.88 -9.31 -23.90
C ASP A 448 -2.35 -9.68 -24.25
N LYS A 449 -3.31 -8.77 -24.04
CA LYS A 449 -4.72 -8.97 -24.42
C LYS A 449 -5.16 -8.20 -25.68
N GLU A 450 -4.22 -7.69 -26.47
CA GLU A 450 -4.56 -6.89 -27.66
C GLU A 450 -5.45 -7.67 -28.65
N GLU A 451 -5.16 -8.94 -28.90
CA GLU A 451 -5.96 -9.78 -29.80
C GLU A 451 -7.39 -9.99 -29.26
N GLU A 452 -7.54 -10.25 -27.96
CA GLU A 452 -8.83 -10.41 -27.27
C GLU A 452 -9.66 -9.13 -27.36
N TYR A 453 -9.02 -7.97 -27.19
CA TYR A 453 -9.65 -6.67 -27.37
C TYR A 453 -10.16 -6.44 -28.79
N ILE A 454 -9.32 -6.68 -29.79
CA ILE A 454 -9.69 -6.46 -31.20
C ILE A 454 -10.91 -7.33 -31.54
N ALA A 455 -10.92 -8.60 -31.12
CA ALA A 455 -12.03 -9.51 -31.33
C ALA A 455 -13.33 -9.00 -30.66
N ASN A 456 -13.27 -8.64 -29.37
CA ASN A 456 -14.42 -8.13 -28.63
C ASN A 456 -14.95 -6.82 -29.23
N TYR A 457 -14.06 -5.91 -29.61
CA TYR A 457 -14.42 -4.63 -30.22
C TYR A 457 -15.13 -4.82 -31.56
N GLN A 458 -14.64 -5.73 -32.42
CA GLN A 458 -15.29 -6.05 -33.69
C GLN A 458 -16.68 -6.67 -33.49
N GLU A 459 -16.83 -7.57 -32.50
CA GLU A 459 -18.10 -8.17 -32.13
C GLU A 459 -19.14 -7.10 -31.76
N PHE A 460 -18.82 -6.23 -30.80
CA PHE A 460 -19.73 -5.18 -30.33
C PHE A 460 -19.95 -4.09 -31.38
N SER A 461 -18.95 -3.77 -32.21
CA SER A 461 -19.12 -2.88 -33.36
C SER A 461 -20.15 -3.42 -34.35
N ARG A 462 -20.14 -4.73 -34.60
CA ARG A 462 -21.15 -5.37 -35.47
C ARG A 462 -22.53 -5.30 -34.82
N GLN A 463 -22.64 -5.62 -33.53
CA GLN A 463 -23.92 -5.52 -32.79
C GLN A 463 -24.49 -4.09 -32.83
N ALA A 464 -23.65 -3.07 -32.71
CA ALA A 464 -24.06 -1.68 -32.81
C ALA A 464 -24.57 -1.32 -34.22
N LYS A 465 -23.88 -1.78 -35.28
CA LYS A 465 -24.34 -1.62 -36.67
C LYS A 465 -25.69 -2.31 -36.91
N ASP A 466 -25.86 -3.48 -36.31
CA ASP A 466 -27.09 -4.28 -36.37
C ASP A 466 -28.20 -3.72 -35.46
N LYS A 467 -27.96 -2.59 -34.77
CA LYS A 467 -28.89 -1.93 -33.82
C LYS A 467 -29.36 -2.83 -32.67
N ILE A 468 -28.53 -3.80 -32.29
CA ILE A 468 -28.74 -4.67 -31.13
C ILE A 468 -28.39 -3.92 -29.84
N ILE A 469 -27.34 -3.10 -29.91
CA ILE A 469 -26.91 -2.20 -28.83
C ILE A 469 -26.76 -0.79 -29.40
N ASP A 470 -26.94 0.22 -28.56
CA ASP A 470 -26.61 1.60 -28.91
C ASP A 470 -25.09 1.83 -28.82
N ASN A 471 -24.54 2.71 -29.65
CA ASN A 471 -23.14 3.14 -29.55
C ASN A 471 -23.05 4.64 -29.30
N ASN A 472 -23.61 5.08 -28.18
CA ASN A 472 -23.60 6.49 -27.80
C ASN A 472 -22.17 6.93 -27.43
N PRO A 473 -21.77 8.16 -27.80
CA PRO A 473 -20.51 8.74 -27.33
C PRO A 473 -20.52 8.94 -25.81
N THR A 474 -19.46 8.49 -25.15
CA THR A 474 -19.30 8.56 -23.68
C THR A 474 -18.05 9.36 -23.31
N VAL A 475 -17.78 9.50 -22.02
CA VAL A 475 -16.53 10.04 -21.51
C VAL A 475 -15.83 9.03 -20.62
N ALA A 476 -14.51 9.04 -20.72
CA ALA A 476 -13.59 8.22 -19.97
C ALA A 476 -12.83 9.10 -18.98
N LEU A 477 -12.79 8.76 -17.69
CA LEU A 477 -11.93 9.46 -16.74
C LEU A 477 -10.45 9.04 -17.03
N LYS A 478 -9.50 9.96 -16.84
CA LYS A 478 -8.09 9.73 -17.23
C LYS A 478 -7.11 10.04 -16.14
N ARG A 479 -7.45 10.99 -15.31
CA ARG A 479 -6.65 11.38 -14.17
C ARG A 479 -7.59 11.79 -13.07
N LEU A 480 -7.32 11.26 -11.89
CA LEU A 480 -7.93 11.65 -10.64
C LEU A 480 -6.78 12.11 -9.74
N ALA A 481 -6.83 13.36 -9.31
CA ALA A 481 -5.85 13.90 -8.39
C ALA A 481 -6.58 14.55 -7.22
N PHE A 482 -6.16 14.21 -6.01
CA PHE A 482 -6.64 14.85 -4.80
C PHE A 482 -5.66 15.96 -4.46
N ALA A 483 -6.16 17.19 -4.40
CA ALA A 483 -5.39 18.35 -4.01
C ALA A 483 -5.86 18.83 -2.64
N ARG A 484 -4.89 19.16 -1.78
CA ARG A 484 -5.09 19.99 -0.59
C ARG A 484 -4.39 21.33 -0.86
N PRO A 485 -5.08 22.35 -1.40
CA PRO A 485 -4.49 23.69 -1.47
C PRO A 485 -4.33 24.22 -0.05
N GLY A 486 -3.18 24.84 0.25
CA GLY A 486 -2.81 25.25 1.61
C GLY A 486 -3.64 26.39 2.23
N GLU A 487 -3.38 26.58 3.53
CA GLU A 487 -3.86 27.58 4.52
C GLU A 487 -5.37 27.85 4.68
N ASP A 488 -6.20 27.63 3.66
CA ASP A 488 -7.67 27.64 3.77
C ASP A 488 -8.25 26.33 3.19
N GLU A 489 -8.47 25.37 4.08
CA GLU A 489 -8.75 23.96 3.80
C GLU A 489 -10.10 23.72 3.10
N CYS A 490 -10.08 23.58 1.77
CA CYS A 490 -11.13 22.87 1.04
C CYS A 490 -10.50 21.67 0.31
N GLN A 491 -10.99 20.47 0.62
CA GLN A 491 -10.64 19.27 -0.15
C GLN A 491 -11.10 19.45 -1.60
N ARG A 492 -10.16 19.32 -2.53
CA ARG A 492 -10.43 19.46 -3.96
C ARG A 492 -10.12 18.17 -4.68
N VAL A 493 -11.07 17.72 -5.50
CA VAL A 493 -10.84 16.67 -6.48
C VAL A 493 -10.62 17.31 -7.85
N GLU A 494 -9.52 16.94 -8.51
CA GLU A 494 -9.30 17.26 -9.91
C GLU A 494 -9.51 16.01 -10.78
N MET A 495 -10.55 16.04 -11.60
CA MET A 495 -10.87 14.98 -12.56
C MET A 495 -10.62 15.45 -13.99
N PHE A 496 -9.98 14.62 -14.80
CA PHE A 496 -9.72 14.88 -16.22
C PHE A 496 -10.36 13.81 -17.06
N PHE A 497 -11.15 14.21 -18.05
CA PHE A 497 -11.89 13.31 -18.93
C PHE A 497 -11.34 13.32 -20.36
N LYS A 498 -11.63 12.26 -21.11
CA LYS A 498 -11.41 12.15 -22.55
C LYS A 498 -12.64 11.51 -23.21
N GLN A 499 -12.99 11.92 -24.43
CA GLN A 499 -14.11 11.31 -25.15
C GLN A 499 -13.84 9.84 -25.48
N SER A 500 -14.87 8.99 -25.36
CA SER A 500 -14.84 7.54 -25.59
C SER A 500 -16.14 7.09 -26.28
N GLU A 501 -16.33 5.78 -26.44
CA GLU A 501 -17.53 5.19 -27.06
C GLU A 501 -18.02 3.94 -26.33
N TYR A 502 -19.33 3.71 -26.35
CA TYR A 502 -19.96 2.60 -25.63
C TYR A 502 -19.44 1.21 -26.09
N VAL A 503 -19.14 1.03 -27.37
CA VAL A 503 -18.55 -0.20 -27.91
C VAL A 503 -17.19 -0.50 -27.29
N HIS A 504 -16.33 0.52 -27.11
CA HIS A 504 -15.04 0.38 -26.44
C HIS A 504 -15.23 -0.05 -24.99
N HIS A 505 -16.14 0.60 -24.26
CA HIS A 505 -16.50 0.22 -22.90
C HIS A 505 -16.92 -1.26 -22.79
N ARG A 506 -17.80 -1.74 -23.69
CA ARG A 506 -18.26 -3.14 -23.69
C ARG A 506 -17.12 -4.14 -23.97
N ALA A 507 -16.23 -3.80 -24.90
CA ALA A 507 -15.07 -4.63 -25.22
C ALA A 507 -14.14 -4.79 -24.01
N MET A 508 -13.83 -3.68 -23.32
CA MET A 508 -12.96 -3.67 -22.15
C MET A 508 -13.58 -4.39 -20.96
N ARG A 509 -14.87 -4.19 -20.72
CA ARG A 509 -15.60 -4.90 -19.66
C ARG A 509 -15.57 -6.41 -19.82
N LYS A 510 -15.65 -6.92 -21.06
CA LYS A 510 -15.57 -8.36 -21.34
C LYS A 510 -14.20 -8.94 -21.00
N ILE A 511 -13.12 -8.19 -21.24
CA ILE A 511 -11.76 -8.58 -20.83
C ILE A 511 -11.63 -8.55 -19.31
N TRP A 512 -12.16 -7.51 -18.64
CA TRP A 512 -12.13 -7.46 -17.18
C TRP A 512 -12.79 -8.69 -16.53
N MET A 513 -13.95 -9.08 -17.05
CA MET A 513 -14.67 -10.28 -16.57
C MET A 513 -13.89 -11.57 -16.80
N SER A 514 -12.90 -11.60 -17.71
CA SER A 514 -12.03 -12.75 -17.95
C SER A 514 -10.79 -12.79 -17.05
N LEU A 515 -10.48 -11.71 -16.33
CA LEU A 515 -9.37 -11.66 -15.38
C LEU A 515 -9.70 -12.40 -14.08
N ASN A 516 -8.68 -13.02 -13.47
CA ASN A 516 -8.79 -13.57 -12.12
C ASN A 516 -8.66 -12.46 -11.05
N GLU A 517 -9.02 -12.77 -9.81
CA GLU A 517 -9.02 -11.77 -8.72
C GLU A 517 -7.64 -11.16 -8.44
N GLN A 518 -6.56 -11.94 -8.56
CA GLN A 518 -5.21 -11.40 -8.38
C GLN A 518 -4.87 -10.37 -9.47
N GLN A 519 -5.18 -10.69 -10.73
CA GLN A 519 -4.98 -9.78 -11.87
C GLN A 519 -5.82 -8.50 -11.75
N LYS A 520 -7.04 -8.61 -11.22
CA LYS A 520 -7.91 -7.46 -10.94
C LYS A 520 -7.33 -6.57 -9.84
N GLN A 521 -6.83 -7.17 -8.77
CA GLN A 521 -6.18 -6.45 -7.66
C GLN A 521 -4.89 -5.75 -8.10
N ASP A 522 -4.02 -6.45 -8.83
CA ASP A 522 -2.75 -5.90 -9.32
C ASP A 522 -2.94 -4.70 -10.26
N ALA A 523 -4.08 -4.65 -10.95
CA ALA A 523 -4.38 -3.59 -11.90
C ALA A 523 -4.80 -2.27 -11.24
N ILE A 524 -5.18 -2.25 -9.94
CA ILE A 524 -5.58 -1.07 -9.16
C ILE A 524 -4.45 -0.68 -8.19
N PRO A 525 -3.43 0.09 -8.65
CA PRO A 525 -2.27 0.38 -7.82
C PRO A 525 -2.59 1.29 -6.63
N ASN A 526 -3.38 2.38 -6.78
CA ASN A 526 -3.91 3.23 -5.69
C ASN A 526 -5.31 3.83 -5.91
N LYS A 527 -5.86 4.42 -4.82
CA LYS A 527 -7.01 5.34 -4.75
C LYS A 527 -7.05 6.45 -5.82
N ALA A 528 -5.91 7.00 -6.26
CA ALA A 528 -5.88 8.12 -7.21
C ALA A 528 -5.58 7.70 -8.67
N ASP A 529 -5.07 6.49 -8.88
CA ASP A 529 -4.61 6.05 -10.20
C ASP A 529 -5.77 5.55 -11.03
N VAL A 530 -6.12 6.35 -12.03
CA VAL A 530 -7.09 5.99 -13.05
C VAL A 530 -6.39 5.18 -14.13
N ASN A 531 -6.35 3.86 -13.96
CA ASN A 531 -5.81 3.00 -15.01
C ASN A 531 -6.67 3.14 -16.30
N PRO A 532 -6.05 3.25 -17.48
CA PRO A 532 -6.76 3.24 -18.76
C PRO A 532 -7.72 2.06 -18.95
N PHE A 533 -7.49 0.93 -18.26
CA PHE A 533 -8.44 -0.18 -18.25
C PHE A 533 -9.80 0.18 -17.64
N PHE A 534 -9.85 0.90 -16.51
CA PHE A 534 -11.03 1.08 -15.64
C PHE A 534 -12.00 2.16 -16.06
N SER A 535 -11.53 3.09 -16.86
CA SER A 535 -12.13 4.41 -16.88
C SER A 535 -12.83 4.70 -18.18
N ASN A 536 -13.51 3.70 -18.73
CA ASN A 536 -14.13 3.78 -20.05
C ASN A 536 -15.53 4.39 -20.03
N THR A 537 -16.08 4.58 -18.82
CA THR A 537 -17.29 5.33 -18.51
C THR A 537 -17.18 5.93 -17.12
N PHE A 538 -18.00 6.94 -16.82
CA PHE A 538 -18.12 7.55 -15.51
C PHE A 538 -19.59 7.70 -15.13
N GLY A 539 -20.00 7.05 -14.04
CA GLY A 539 -21.39 7.00 -13.58
C GLY A 539 -21.68 7.90 -12.37
N LEU A 540 -22.92 8.37 -12.25
CA LEU A 540 -23.43 9.14 -11.12
C LEU A 540 -24.62 8.43 -10.50
N HIS A 541 -24.60 8.36 -9.17
CA HIS A 541 -25.61 7.67 -8.37
C HIS A 541 -26.10 8.60 -7.26
N VAL A 542 -27.31 9.15 -7.41
CA VAL A 542 -27.82 10.22 -6.55
C VAL A 542 -29.11 9.81 -5.89
N ALA A 543 -29.10 9.68 -4.57
CA ALA A 543 -30.30 9.45 -3.78
C ALA A 543 -31.18 10.69 -3.69
N ILE A 544 -32.45 10.48 -3.32
CA ILE A 544 -33.43 11.56 -3.15
C ILE A 544 -34.07 11.40 -1.78
N LEU A 545 -34.14 12.51 -1.05
CA LEU A 545 -34.93 12.66 0.16
C LEU A 545 -36.10 13.59 -0.15
N THR A 546 -37.34 13.10 0.02
CA THR A 546 -38.55 13.87 -0.29
C THR A 546 -38.81 14.99 0.71
N ASP A 547 -39.71 15.91 0.37
CA ASP A 547 -40.28 16.86 1.33
C ASP A 547 -41.75 16.49 1.64
N GLU A 548 -42.00 16.11 2.88
CA GLU A 548 -43.34 15.75 3.40
C GLU A 548 -44.02 16.89 4.16
N GLY A 549 -43.40 18.08 4.12
CA GLY A 549 -43.84 19.27 4.83
C GLY A 549 -43.42 19.32 6.30
N PRO A 550 -43.67 20.45 6.97
CA PRO A 550 -43.16 20.71 8.31
C PRO A 550 -43.57 19.67 9.35
N GLY A 551 -42.59 19.12 10.06
CA GLY A 551 -42.80 18.16 11.15
C GLY A 551 -42.99 16.72 10.70
N ASN A 552 -43.06 16.46 9.39
CA ASN A 552 -43.09 15.11 8.85
C ASN A 552 -41.67 14.64 8.46
N PRO A 553 -41.33 13.37 8.72
CA PRO A 553 -40.06 12.80 8.29
C PRO A 553 -40.07 12.55 6.78
N GLN A 554 -38.93 12.81 6.15
CA GLN A 554 -38.70 12.61 4.72
C GLN A 554 -38.76 11.12 4.35
N TYR A 555 -38.90 10.80 3.06
CA TYR A 555 -38.70 9.45 2.54
C TYR A 555 -37.44 9.36 1.69
N PHE A 556 -36.68 8.28 1.88
CA PHE A 556 -35.65 7.84 0.94
C PHE A 556 -36.30 7.02 -0.17
N VAL A 557 -35.99 7.36 -1.42
CA VAL A 557 -36.60 6.73 -2.60
C VAL A 557 -35.69 5.63 -3.14
N PHE A 558 -36.23 4.40 -3.21
CA PHE A 558 -35.61 3.22 -3.82
C PHE A 558 -36.33 2.82 -5.11
N PRO A 559 -35.83 3.22 -6.27
CA PRO A 559 -36.27 2.66 -7.53
C PRO A 559 -35.82 1.19 -7.65
N GLN A 560 -36.66 0.32 -8.21
CA GLN A 560 -36.31 -1.08 -8.46
C GLN A 560 -36.37 -1.38 -9.94
N ARG A 561 -35.31 -1.95 -10.52
CA ARG A 561 -35.23 -2.24 -11.96
C ARG A 561 -36.13 -3.40 -12.38
N ALA A 562 -36.65 -3.37 -13.61
CA ALA A 562 -37.41 -4.50 -14.15
C ALA A 562 -36.57 -5.79 -14.25
N LYS A 563 -37.20 -6.95 -14.01
CA LYS A 563 -36.54 -8.26 -14.21
C LYS A 563 -36.55 -8.65 -15.70
N ARG A 564 -35.66 -8.05 -16.50
CA ARG A 564 -35.51 -8.33 -17.95
C ARG A 564 -34.11 -8.82 -18.30
N ALA A 565 -34.02 -9.74 -19.26
CA ALA A 565 -32.74 -10.27 -19.76
C ALA A 565 -31.92 -9.16 -20.45
N GLY A 566 -30.61 -9.12 -20.20
CA GLY A 566 -29.68 -8.13 -20.78
C GLY A 566 -29.45 -6.88 -19.93
N MET A 567 -30.20 -6.69 -18.84
CA MET A 567 -29.90 -5.65 -17.86
C MET A 567 -28.73 -6.04 -16.96
N SER A 568 -27.92 -5.06 -16.52
CA SER A 568 -26.76 -5.30 -15.66
C SER A 568 -27.11 -5.72 -14.23
N ALA A 569 -28.27 -5.29 -13.72
CA ALA A 569 -28.78 -5.62 -12.38
C ALA A 569 -30.32 -5.67 -12.37
N PRO A 570 -30.94 -6.65 -13.05
CA PRO A 570 -32.40 -6.77 -13.14
C PRO A 570 -33.00 -7.07 -11.76
N GLY A 571 -34.07 -6.37 -11.39
CA GLY A 571 -34.76 -6.58 -10.10
C GLY A 571 -34.07 -5.97 -8.88
N ALA A 572 -32.90 -5.34 -9.04
CA ALA A 572 -32.18 -4.74 -7.93
C ALA A 572 -32.72 -3.35 -7.57
N PHE A 573 -32.64 -2.99 -6.28
CA PHE A 573 -32.84 -1.64 -5.77
C PHE A 573 -31.65 -0.74 -6.13
N THR A 574 -31.96 0.45 -6.62
CA THR A 574 -31.02 1.55 -6.92
C THR A 574 -31.32 2.74 -6.00
N CYS A 575 -30.73 3.90 -6.29
CA CYS A 575 -30.87 5.12 -5.49
C CYS A 575 -31.21 6.29 -6.41
N GLY A 576 -32.44 6.82 -6.29
CA GLY A 576 -32.90 8.02 -7.00
C GLY A 576 -32.62 8.03 -8.51
N ALA A 577 -31.51 8.68 -8.91
CA ALA A 577 -31.01 8.75 -10.28
C ALA A 577 -29.72 7.95 -10.49
N VAL A 578 -29.65 7.16 -11.58
CA VAL A 578 -28.43 6.45 -12.01
C VAL A 578 -28.09 6.76 -13.46
N GLU A 579 -27.08 7.60 -13.68
CA GLU A 579 -26.78 8.15 -15.01
C GLU A 579 -25.28 8.13 -15.37
N SER A 580 -24.95 7.89 -16.63
CA SER A 580 -23.58 8.00 -17.16
C SER A 580 -23.32 9.40 -17.75
N ALA A 581 -22.13 9.93 -17.49
CA ALA A 581 -21.69 11.17 -18.13
C ALA A 581 -21.53 10.99 -19.65
N SER A 582 -22.10 11.91 -20.42
CA SER A 582 -22.29 11.78 -21.86
C SER A 582 -22.04 13.08 -22.60
N THR A 583 -22.09 13.05 -23.95
CA THR A 583 -21.85 14.25 -24.76
C THR A 583 -22.83 15.41 -24.50
N PRO A 584 -24.12 15.19 -24.24
CA PRO A 584 -25.05 16.23 -23.77
C PRO A 584 -24.58 17.01 -22.53
N ASP A 585 -23.74 16.40 -21.69
CA ASP A 585 -23.26 16.99 -20.43
C ASP A 585 -21.99 17.85 -20.63
N ILE A 586 -21.49 17.94 -21.87
CA ILE A 586 -20.31 18.74 -22.24
C ILE A 586 -20.71 20.18 -22.54
N LYS A 587 -20.06 21.13 -21.88
CA LYS A 587 -20.19 22.58 -22.11
C LYS A 587 -18.90 23.18 -22.68
N GLY A 588 -19.01 24.32 -23.35
CA GLY A 588 -17.88 25.10 -23.88
C GLY A 588 -17.45 24.73 -25.31
N GLU A 589 -16.47 25.48 -25.84
CA GLU A 589 -15.96 25.32 -27.21
C GLU A 589 -14.43 25.18 -27.24
N GLY A 590 -13.88 24.53 -28.28
CA GLY A 590 -12.43 24.37 -28.42
C GLY A 590 -11.77 23.63 -27.24
N THR A 591 -10.71 24.23 -26.69
CA THR A 591 -9.90 23.65 -25.59
C THR A 591 -10.47 23.92 -24.19
N SER A 592 -11.55 24.71 -24.06
CA SER A 592 -12.20 25.02 -22.78
C SER A 592 -13.40 24.14 -22.49
N ARG A 593 -13.56 23.02 -23.22
CA ARG A 593 -14.65 22.07 -23.00
C ARG A 593 -14.54 21.42 -21.62
N ARG A 594 -15.69 21.27 -20.96
CA ARG A 594 -15.82 20.65 -19.64
C ARG A 594 -17.06 19.76 -19.57
N VAL A 595 -16.98 18.70 -18.76
CA VAL A 595 -18.14 17.90 -18.34
C VAL A 595 -18.62 18.44 -17.01
N ASP A 596 -19.92 18.66 -16.90
CA ASP A 596 -20.56 19.17 -15.69
C ASP A 596 -21.30 18.02 -14.97
N LEU A 597 -20.70 17.51 -13.90
CA LEU A 597 -21.19 16.31 -13.22
C LEU A 597 -22.50 16.58 -12.47
N VAL A 598 -22.70 17.81 -11.96
CA VAL A 598 -23.97 18.18 -11.32
C VAL A 598 -25.10 18.19 -12.35
N ASN A 599 -24.87 18.75 -13.54
CA ASN A 599 -25.87 18.72 -14.61
C ASN A 599 -26.16 17.30 -15.12
N THR A 600 -25.15 16.43 -15.12
CA THR A 600 -25.34 15.01 -15.44
C THR A 600 -26.31 14.36 -14.42
N ALA A 601 -26.13 14.62 -13.12
CA ALA A 601 -27.05 14.16 -12.09
C ALA A 601 -28.47 14.73 -12.25
N VAL A 602 -28.59 16.04 -12.50
CA VAL A 602 -29.88 16.71 -12.74
C VAL A 602 -30.60 16.13 -13.95
N ARG A 603 -29.86 15.81 -15.02
CA ARG A 603 -30.41 15.14 -16.21
C ARG A 603 -30.97 13.77 -15.84
N GLY A 604 -30.22 12.95 -15.10
CA GLY A 604 -30.70 11.66 -14.61
C GLY A 604 -31.97 11.79 -13.75
N LEU A 605 -32.03 12.76 -12.85
CA LEU A 605 -33.22 13.03 -12.02
C LEU A 605 -34.45 13.42 -12.87
N ARG A 606 -34.24 14.20 -13.94
CA ARG A 606 -35.30 14.56 -14.88
C ARG A 606 -35.80 13.36 -15.66
N GLU A 607 -34.88 12.58 -16.21
CA GLU A 607 -35.19 11.45 -17.09
C GLU A 607 -35.83 10.30 -16.32
N GLU A 608 -35.33 9.97 -15.12
CA GLU A 608 -35.82 8.82 -14.36
C GLU A 608 -37.05 9.13 -13.51
N LEU A 609 -37.22 10.38 -13.07
CA LEU A 609 -38.22 10.75 -12.06
C LEU A 609 -39.02 12.02 -12.37
N GLY A 610 -38.75 12.70 -13.49
CA GLY A 610 -39.47 13.93 -13.85
C GLY A 610 -39.21 15.10 -12.90
N LEU A 611 -38.03 15.14 -12.27
CA LEU A 611 -37.60 16.22 -11.38
C LEU A 611 -36.85 17.30 -12.19
N GLU A 612 -37.44 18.49 -12.31
CA GLU A 612 -36.89 19.60 -13.07
C GLU A 612 -36.14 20.61 -12.18
N LEU A 613 -34.92 20.24 -11.77
CA LEU A 613 -34.05 21.14 -11.00
C LEU A 613 -33.32 22.13 -11.92
N SER A 614 -33.29 23.42 -11.55
CA SER A 614 -32.57 24.46 -12.30
C SER A 614 -32.16 25.67 -11.45
N GLY A 615 -31.09 26.38 -11.84
CA GLY A 615 -30.62 27.55 -11.10
C GLY A 615 -30.14 27.16 -9.69
N SER A 616 -30.64 27.81 -8.64
CA SER A 616 -30.26 27.50 -7.25
C SER A 616 -30.55 26.05 -6.84
N ASP A 617 -31.55 25.41 -7.44
CA ASP A 617 -31.90 24.02 -7.12
C ASP A 617 -30.73 23.06 -7.35
N THR A 618 -29.88 23.34 -8.35
CA THR A 618 -28.77 22.44 -8.70
C THR A 618 -27.65 22.49 -7.66
N GLU A 619 -27.55 23.58 -6.88
CA GLU A 619 -26.58 23.70 -5.80
C GLU A 619 -26.89 22.79 -4.61
N ALA A 620 -28.15 22.34 -4.47
CA ALA A 620 -28.57 21.39 -3.44
C ALA A 620 -28.23 19.93 -3.79
N VAL A 621 -27.80 19.65 -5.02
CA VAL A 621 -27.29 18.32 -5.41
C VAL A 621 -25.91 18.13 -4.78
N CYS A 622 -25.85 17.24 -3.78
CA CYS A 622 -24.67 16.99 -2.97
C CYS A 622 -23.98 15.72 -3.45
N LEU A 623 -22.85 15.85 -4.15
CA LEU A 623 -22.00 14.71 -4.53
C LEU A 623 -20.85 14.60 -3.54
N THR A 624 -20.65 13.42 -2.95
CA THR A 624 -19.86 13.28 -1.72
C THR A 624 -18.76 12.23 -1.78
N THR A 625 -18.81 11.28 -2.71
CA THR A 625 -17.88 10.14 -2.69
C THR A 625 -17.56 9.67 -4.10
N ILE A 626 -16.28 9.37 -4.34
CA ILE A 626 -15.76 8.78 -5.58
C ILE A 626 -15.47 7.32 -5.34
N TYR A 627 -15.87 6.48 -6.29
CA TYR A 627 -15.68 5.04 -6.17
C TYR A 627 -15.39 4.37 -7.51
N LEU A 628 -14.86 3.16 -7.43
CA LEU A 628 -14.67 2.20 -8.51
C LEU A 628 -15.53 0.97 -8.20
N LYS A 629 -16.50 0.67 -9.07
CA LYS A 629 -17.27 -0.57 -9.02
C LYS A 629 -16.43 -1.70 -9.61
N THR A 630 -16.04 -2.69 -8.81
CA THR A 630 -15.13 -3.74 -9.26
C THR A 630 -15.85 -4.84 -10.04
N ASP A 631 -17.16 -5.02 -9.85
CA ASP A 631 -18.02 -5.95 -10.60
C ASP A 631 -18.31 -5.48 -12.03
N THR A 632 -18.54 -4.18 -12.23
CA THR A 632 -18.84 -3.61 -13.55
C THR A 632 -17.67 -2.90 -14.21
N HIS A 633 -16.60 -2.63 -13.46
CA HIS A 633 -15.38 -1.97 -13.94
C HIS A 633 -15.64 -0.53 -14.38
N GLU A 634 -16.34 0.21 -13.52
CA GLU A 634 -16.86 1.55 -13.82
C GLU A 634 -16.49 2.50 -12.67
N TRP A 635 -15.88 3.63 -13.00
CA TRP A 635 -15.71 4.74 -12.06
C TRP A 635 -17.03 5.48 -11.89
N GLY A 636 -17.24 6.04 -10.70
CA GLY A 636 -18.38 6.89 -10.49
C GLY A 636 -18.29 7.78 -9.27
N LEU A 637 -19.29 8.66 -9.17
CA LEU A 637 -19.54 9.52 -8.03
C LEU A 637 -20.90 9.17 -7.43
N CYS A 638 -21.03 9.32 -6.13
CA CYS A 638 -22.29 9.13 -5.46
C CYS A 638 -22.64 10.28 -4.52
N GLY A 639 -23.93 10.43 -4.23
CA GLY A 639 -24.44 11.58 -3.49
C GLY A 639 -25.93 11.51 -3.23
N PHE A 640 -26.51 12.66 -2.91
CA PHE A 640 -27.94 12.81 -2.68
C PHE A 640 -28.43 14.22 -3.02
N VAL A 641 -29.74 14.36 -3.17
CA VAL A 641 -30.45 15.65 -3.14
C VAL A 641 -31.51 15.59 -2.05
N ASP A 642 -31.50 16.59 -1.18
CA ASP A 642 -32.51 16.78 -0.14
C ASP A 642 -33.49 17.86 -0.60
N LEU A 643 -34.74 17.46 -0.87
CA LEU A 643 -35.76 18.39 -1.36
C LEU A 643 -36.24 19.40 -0.30
N THR A 644 -35.87 19.22 0.96
CA THR A 644 -36.10 20.20 2.05
C THR A 644 -34.99 21.24 2.17
N ASP A 645 -33.95 21.19 1.33
CA ASP A 645 -32.87 22.17 1.34
C ASP A 645 -33.39 23.55 0.94
N ASP A 646 -33.01 24.60 1.67
CA ASP A 646 -33.48 25.97 1.47
C ASP A 646 -33.12 26.54 0.09
N ARG A 647 -32.13 25.95 -0.60
CA ARG A 647 -31.74 26.33 -1.97
C ARG A 647 -32.70 25.79 -3.03
N ILE A 648 -33.45 24.72 -2.72
CA ILE A 648 -34.49 24.19 -3.59
C ILE A 648 -35.69 25.14 -3.54
N LYS A 649 -36.17 25.56 -4.71
CA LYS A 649 -37.36 26.40 -4.82
C LYS A 649 -38.62 25.66 -4.32
N PRO A 650 -39.56 26.37 -3.67
CA PRO A 650 -40.76 25.76 -3.09
C PRO A 650 -41.59 24.90 -4.07
N GLU A 651 -41.66 25.25 -5.36
CA GLU A 651 -42.38 24.46 -6.37
C GLU A 651 -41.74 23.09 -6.68
N ASN A 652 -40.47 22.92 -6.32
CA ASN A 652 -39.69 21.70 -6.49
C ASN A 652 -39.60 20.88 -5.18
N HIS A 653 -40.27 21.33 -4.11
CA HIS A 653 -40.47 20.56 -2.87
C HIS A 653 -41.53 19.48 -3.15
N ILE A 654 -41.07 18.25 -3.37
CA ILE A 654 -41.93 17.15 -3.85
C ILE A 654 -42.01 16.06 -2.78
N SER A 655 -43.25 15.72 -2.42
CA SER A 655 -43.58 14.61 -1.52
C SER A 655 -43.57 13.25 -2.22
N ALA A 656 -43.55 12.17 -1.43
CA ALA A 656 -43.61 10.81 -1.93
C ALA A 656 -44.84 10.54 -2.83
N ASP A 657 -46.02 11.03 -2.44
CA ASP A 657 -47.26 10.87 -3.21
C ASP A 657 -47.18 11.59 -4.57
N ASN A 658 -46.70 12.84 -4.57
CA ASN A 658 -46.52 13.61 -5.80
C ASN A 658 -45.49 12.97 -6.73
N LEU A 659 -44.41 12.40 -6.19
CA LEU A 659 -43.39 11.72 -6.98
C LEU A 659 -43.92 10.42 -7.61
N LYS A 660 -44.73 9.67 -6.86
CA LYS A 660 -45.37 8.44 -7.33
C LYS A 660 -46.31 8.72 -8.52
N ASP A 661 -47.06 9.81 -8.48
CA ASP A 661 -47.95 10.22 -9.57
C ASP A 661 -47.16 10.60 -10.84
N ARG A 662 -46.03 11.32 -10.69
CA ARG A 662 -45.12 11.66 -11.80
C ARG A 662 -44.51 10.40 -12.44
N PHE A 663 -44.08 9.45 -11.64
CA PHE A 663 -43.51 8.18 -12.13
C PHE A 663 -44.51 7.34 -12.92
N SER A 664 -45.80 7.43 -12.57
CA SER A 664 -46.85 6.68 -13.25
C SER A 664 -47.31 7.28 -14.59
N SER A 665 -46.90 8.51 -14.91
CA SER A 665 -47.44 9.30 -16.03
C SER A 665 -46.50 9.50 -17.23
N GLY A 666 -45.26 8.97 -17.20
CA GLY A 666 -44.28 9.06 -18.29
C GLY A 666 -44.28 7.90 -19.31
N PRO A 667 -43.84 8.12 -20.57
CA PRO A 667 -43.69 7.05 -21.56
C PRO A 667 -42.51 6.14 -21.21
N LYS A 668 -42.78 4.87 -20.92
CA LYS A 668 -41.77 3.96 -20.35
C LYS A 668 -40.78 3.41 -21.38
N ASP A 669 -39.53 3.87 -21.40
CA ASP A 669 -38.45 3.28 -22.20
C ASP A 669 -37.83 2.02 -21.54
N LYS A 670 -37.15 1.21 -22.33
CA LYS A 670 -36.63 -0.14 -22.02
C LYS A 670 -35.69 -0.21 -20.81
N PHE A 671 -35.15 0.92 -20.35
CA PHE A 671 -34.19 1.04 -19.26
C PHE A 671 -34.81 1.40 -17.89
N GLU A 672 -36.12 1.62 -17.84
CA GLU A 672 -36.78 2.20 -16.66
C GLU A 672 -37.01 1.25 -15.49
N HIS A 673 -37.01 1.86 -14.29
CA HIS A 673 -37.42 1.26 -13.04
C HIS A 673 -38.88 0.75 -13.13
N GLN A 674 -39.16 -0.39 -12.51
CA GLN A 674 -40.48 -1.02 -12.49
C GLN A 674 -41.35 -0.47 -11.37
N THR A 675 -40.75 -0.22 -10.21
CA THR A 675 -41.45 0.24 -8.99
C THR A 675 -40.60 1.26 -8.26
N LEU A 676 -41.27 2.18 -7.56
CA LEU A 676 -40.66 3.05 -6.55
C LEU A 676 -41.10 2.56 -5.17
N THR A 677 -40.12 2.30 -4.31
CA THR A 677 -40.33 2.01 -2.89
C THR A 677 -39.89 3.22 -2.07
N PHE A 678 -40.74 3.66 -1.16
CA PHE A 678 -40.48 4.81 -0.29
C PHE A 678 -40.27 4.30 1.12
N VAL A 679 -39.10 4.57 1.69
CA VAL A 679 -38.75 4.17 3.06
C VAL A 679 -38.60 5.42 3.89
N LYS A 680 -39.28 5.45 5.03
CA LYS A 680 -39.23 6.60 5.92
C LYS A 680 -37.79 6.82 6.36
N PHE A 681 -37.29 8.04 6.22
CA PHE A 681 -35.89 8.38 6.48
C PHE A 681 -35.66 8.62 7.97
N THR A 682 -35.90 7.59 8.77
CA THR A 682 -35.38 7.45 10.13
C THR A 682 -34.28 6.39 10.11
N LEU A 683 -33.40 6.41 11.11
CA LEU A 683 -32.28 5.48 11.13
C LEU A 683 -32.79 4.04 11.27
N GLU A 684 -33.79 3.82 12.12
CA GLU A 684 -34.36 2.53 12.43
C GLU A 684 -35.07 1.93 11.20
N ASP A 685 -36.00 2.68 10.57
CA ASP A 685 -36.75 2.22 9.39
C ASP A 685 -35.81 1.91 8.21
N MET A 686 -34.76 2.73 8.01
CA MET A 686 -33.77 2.53 6.96
C MET A 686 -32.91 1.29 7.20
N VAL A 687 -32.41 1.11 8.43
CA VAL A 687 -31.58 -0.06 8.78
C VAL A 687 -32.39 -1.34 8.62
N ASP A 688 -33.63 -1.38 9.12
CA ASP A 688 -34.49 -2.56 9.04
C ASP A 688 -34.80 -2.92 7.57
N PHE A 689 -35.20 -1.94 6.75
CA PHE A 689 -35.44 -2.17 5.31
C PHE A 689 -34.19 -2.70 4.59
N VAL A 690 -33.03 -2.11 4.89
CA VAL A 690 -31.74 -2.50 4.29
C VAL A 690 -31.39 -3.93 4.67
N PHE A 691 -31.52 -4.31 5.95
CA PHE A 691 -31.26 -5.67 6.39
C PHE A 691 -32.19 -6.70 5.73
N GLU A 692 -33.48 -6.41 5.64
CA GLU A 692 -34.46 -7.31 5.02
C GLU A 692 -34.22 -7.50 3.51
N ASN A 693 -33.65 -6.51 2.85
CA ASN A 693 -33.54 -6.47 1.38
C ASN A 693 -32.10 -6.51 0.85
N HIS A 694 -31.09 -6.72 1.69
CA HIS A 694 -29.70 -6.45 1.35
C HIS A 694 -29.16 -7.18 0.11
N ASP A 695 -29.60 -8.40 -0.14
CA ASP A 695 -29.23 -9.18 -1.32
C ASP A 695 -29.82 -8.62 -2.63
N ASN A 696 -30.87 -7.82 -2.53
CA ASN A 696 -31.55 -7.21 -3.69
C ASN A 696 -31.01 -5.81 -4.03
N PHE A 697 -29.97 -5.31 -3.38
CA PHE A 697 -29.39 -4.00 -3.72
C PHE A 697 -28.30 -4.10 -4.79
N ALA A 698 -28.29 -3.14 -5.72
CA ALA A 698 -27.13 -2.93 -6.58
C ALA A 698 -25.94 -2.44 -5.73
N SER A 699 -24.71 -2.86 -6.06
CA SER A 699 -23.51 -2.56 -5.25
C SER A 699 -23.38 -1.07 -4.93
N SER A 700 -23.52 -0.18 -5.93
CA SER A 700 -23.38 1.26 -5.73
C SER A 700 -24.51 1.88 -4.92
N ALA A 701 -25.71 1.29 -4.95
CA ALA A 701 -26.81 1.72 -4.11
C ALA A 701 -26.54 1.43 -2.62
N LYS A 702 -25.84 0.32 -2.31
CA LYS A 702 -25.42 0.01 -0.95
C LYS A 702 -24.50 1.10 -0.38
N LEU A 703 -23.53 1.55 -1.17
CA LEU A 703 -22.62 2.65 -0.81
C LEU A 703 -23.39 3.96 -0.57
N VAL A 704 -24.29 4.32 -1.48
CA VAL A 704 -25.10 5.56 -1.37
C VAL A 704 -25.91 5.57 -0.09
N VAL A 705 -26.62 4.48 0.22
CA VAL A 705 -27.43 4.38 1.45
C VAL A 705 -26.58 4.65 2.68
N VAL A 706 -25.43 3.98 2.80
CA VAL A 706 -24.54 4.13 3.95
C VAL A 706 -24.03 5.57 4.06
N LYS A 707 -23.55 6.16 2.96
CA LYS A 707 -22.99 7.52 2.95
C LYS A 707 -24.04 8.58 3.29
N VAL A 708 -25.26 8.42 2.80
CA VAL A 708 -26.37 9.32 3.13
C VAL A 708 -26.78 9.17 4.60
N LEU A 709 -26.88 7.94 5.11
CA LEU A 709 -27.17 7.73 6.53
C LEU A 709 -26.10 8.36 7.44
N GLN A 710 -24.82 8.20 7.10
CA GLN A 710 -23.72 8.81 7.86
C GLN A 710 -23.78 10.34 7.85
N ALA A 711 -24.01 10.93 6.67
CA ALA A 711 -24.11 12.38 6.52
C ALA A 711 -25.24 12.98 7.40
N PHE A 712 -26.36 12.28 7.54
CA PHE A 712 -27.51 12.80 8.27
C PHE A 712 -27.56 12.40 9.76
N PHE A 713 -27.18 11.16 10.10
CA PHE A 713 -27.35 10.58 11.44
C PHE A 713 -26.05 10.44 12.23
N GLY A 714 -24.90 10.64 11.60
CA GLY A 714 -23.59 10.50 12.22
C GLY A 714 -23.08 9.06 12.20
N TRP A 715 -21.78 8.92 11.96
CA TRP A 715 -21.10 7.64 11.77
C TRP A 715 -21.32 6.66 12.94
N SER A 716 -21.03 7.10 14.17
CA SER A 716 -21.09 6.25 15.37
C SER A 716 -22.48 5.67 15.61
N ARG A 717 -23.52 6.44 15.28
CA ARG A 717 -24.91 6.04 15.48
C ARG A 717 -25.33 5.03 14.42
N VAL A 718 -25.01 5.30 13.16
CA VAL A 718 -25.29 4.39 12.04
C VAL A 718 -24.64 3.03 12.27
N GLN A 719 -23.35 3.01 12.63
CA GLN A 719 -22.64 1.76 12.88
C GLN A 719 -23.29 0.94 13.99
N ARG A 720 -23.57 1.55 15.15
CA ARG A 720 -24.21 0.88 16.28
C ARG A 720 -25.57 0.28 15.91
N GLU A 721 -26.35 1.01 15.12
CA GLU A 721 -27.66 0.52 14.69
C GLU A 721 -27.53 -0.71 13.78
N PHE A 722 -26.61 -0.68 12.81
CA PHE A 722 -26.34 -1.84 11.97
C PHE A 722 -25.81 -3.04 12.76
N GLU A 723 -24.89 -2.82 13.71
CA GLU A 723 -24.35 -3.88 14.58
C GLU A 723 -25.43 -4.53 15.44
N SER A 724 -26.39 -3.75 15.95
CA SER A 724 -27.47 -4.29 16.77
C SER A 724 -28.34 -5.33 16.04
N ARG A 725 -28.51 -5.19 14.73
CA ARG A 725 -29.29 -6.13 13.88
C ARG A 725 -28.50 -7.37 13.50
N LYS A 726 -27.17 -7.28 13.42
CA LYS A 726 -26.29 -8.44 13.21
C LYS A 726 -26.36 -9.45 14.35
N VAL A 727 -26.53 -8.99 15.59
CA VAL A 727 -26.58 -9.87 16.78
C VAL A 727 -27.89 -10.66 16.86
N THR A 728 -28.95 -10.16 16.20
CA THR A 728 -30.29 -10.77 16.22
C THR A 728 -30.56 -11.75 15.07
N SER A 729 -29.70 -11.78 14.05
CA SER A 729 -29.74 -12.70 12.90
C SER A 729 -28.77 -13.86 13.07
#